data_AF-A0A6C0PWL5-F1
#
_entry.id   AF-A0A6C0PWL5-F1
#
_cell.length_a   1.000
_cell.length_b   1.000
_cell.length_c   1.000
_cell.angle_alpha   90.00
_cell.angle_beta   90.00
_cell.angle_gamma   90.00
#
_symmetry.space_group_name_H-M   'P 1'
#
loop_
_entity.id
_entity.type
_entity.pdbx_description
1 polymer ?
#
loop_
_entity_poly.entity_id
_entity_poly.type
_entity_poly.pdbx_seq_one_letter_code
_entity_poly.pdbx_strand_id
1 'polypeptide(L)'
;MEEVRAAVRIFHGFAGEATRLFGRQIPLGAVPGLEKHLAVTVREPLGPVAALVPFNYPVELYAHKATAALAAGNAVLVHPPARCPLAVLRIGELVERAGAPEGAHRVITGGVRVSQELASRPGVAAVSLTGSTTAGREIARRAADTLKKVHLELGGNDALIVCDDADVEAAADAVVLGRLARGNGQICCAVKRVYVQDGVHDSFVEALLAGAAELSVGDQLVDGNDVGPLISEEAAERVESVRPDGTAPRRPLLPLSLGSANAAPDDGTATAADRPAEPPKQSKAPAWKLLHSENFAKPLDPAGAPWTRETYSRPFDTIMEDNGKWYANDYGPARNTAFDSFATYRKEFKVGDGGWLTASLSARDWDKDGRIEKPPSITNGTAAGGTVAELKVPDHTGGAVFRPTKALPDQYRIEYKLKTLDFGGKRNGTIDYDNRVNGYSKDGCKTQHPWGEGSNSPGWEGDASAPYCEWQDVREGNYGYNGFHYLSIVDFQNPAPRNNHFWHYRRKVLMDSFAQHPDRVGSGTGGRVCNSGNDTYYDYKDSSFSTVNMWISGLPNWTPGKGGLAGNSQWSMTSCLDGVTEQQLSSAAELQPELMPDQDYVFAIERDATGYTLEASGNFARAGQQTLRFHRPFVVDDKPIWHYNVKPGEYDGRYNNTLVQNDHNGSSSWPDQWPAGSAYPDSFVIGDLYTNVYGGSASLTDIKMFVPKGKKK
;
A
#
# COMPACT_ATOMS: atom_id res chain seq x y z
N MET A 1 -14.45 35.66 -2.47
CA MET A 1 -15.16 36.52 -1.49
C MET A 1 -16.47 35.94 -0.96
N GLU A 2 -17.20 35.11 -1.72
CA GLU A 2 -18.49 34.56 -1.29
C GLU A 2 -18.40 33.70 -0.02
N GLU A 3 -17.45 32.76 0.03
CA GLU A 3 -17.20 31.88 1.19
C GLU A 3 -16.98 32.66 2.49
N VAL A 4 -16.18 33.73 2.45
CA VAL A 4 -15.90 34.58 3.61
C VAL A 4 -17.19 35.26 4.11
N ARG A 5 -18.04 35.73 3.19
CA ARG A 5 -19.35 36.33 3.57
C ARG A 5 -20.28 35.29 4.18
N ALA A 6 -20.28 34.06 3.67
CA ALA A 6 -21.04 32.95 4.24
C ALA A 6 -20.58 32.67 5.68
N ALA A 7 -19.27 32.56 5.89
CA ALA A 7 -18.70 32.39 7.22
C ALA A 7 -19.11 33.53 8.18
N VAL A 8 -19.03 34.80 7.77
CA VAL A 8 -19.47 35.93 8.60
C VAL A 8 -20.94 35.79 9.04
N ARG A 9 -21.83 35.37 8.13
CA ARG A 9 -23.25 35.13 8.48
C ARG A 9 -23.40 33.99 9.47
N ILE A 10 -22.67 32.90 9.29
CA ILE A 10 -22.67 31.76 10.21
C ILE A 10 -22.18 32.17 11.60
N PHE A 11 -21.12 33.00 11.66
CA PHE A 11 -20.62 33.58 12.91
C PHE A 11 -21.69 34.40 13.63
N HIS A 12 -22.35 35.33 12.94
CA HIS A 12 -23.44 36.12 13.53
C HIS A 12 -24.62 35.25 13.97
N GLY A 13 -24.98 34.24 13.17
CA GLY A 13 -26.04 33.29 13.50
C GLY A 13 -25.79 32.58 14.83
N PHE A 14 -24.63 31.92 14.97
CA PHE A 14 -24.29 31.21 16.20
C PHE A 14 -24.04 32.13 17.39
N ALA A 15 -23.52 33.35 17.18
CA ALA A 15 -23.43 34.34 18.25
C ALA A 15 -24.82 34.70 18.83
N GLY A 16 -25.85 34.79 17.97
CA GLY A 16 -27.23 34.96 18.42
C GLY A 16 -27.74 33.74 19.20
N GLU A 17 -27.46 32.53 18.71
CA GLU A 17 -27.91 31.28 19.33
C GLU A 17 -27.25 31.00 20.69
N ALA A 18 -26.06 31.53 20.96
CA ALA A 18 -25.39 31.41 22.26
C ALA A 18 -26.27 31.88 23.44
N THR A 19 -27.19 32.82 23.19
CA THR A 19 -28.14 33.35 24.20
C THR A 19 -29.48 32.62 24.26
N ARG A 20 -29.67 31.59 23.41
CA ARG A 20 -30.96 30.90 23.18
C ARG A 20 -30.92 29.39 23.41
N LEU A 21 -29.93 28.91 24.15
CA LEU A 21 -29.80 27.49 24.51
C LEU A 21 -30.76 27.10 25.65
N PHE A 22 -32.07 27.15 25.37
CA PHE A 22 -33.10 26.92 26.37
C PHE A 22 -33.26 25.45 26.77
N GLY A 23 -33.55 25.27 28.06
CA GLY A 23 -34.02 24.04 28.67
C GLY A 23 -35.52 23.80 28.51
N ARG A 24 -36.05 22.77 29.18
CA ARG A 24 -37.50 22.49 29.25
C ARG A 24 -37.91 22.15 30.67
N GLN A 25 -39.10 22.58 31.08
CA GLN A 25 -39.76 22.07 32.28
C GLN A 25 -40.63 20.85 31.93
N ILE A 26 -40.56 19.78 32.71
CA ILE A 26 -41.29 18.53 32.47
C ILE A 26 -42.31 18.30 33.59
N PRO A 27 -43.61 18.13 33.27
CA PRO A 27 -44.61 17.80 34.28
C PRO A 27 -44.46 16.34 34.73
N LEU A 28 -44.24 16.12 36.03
CA LEU A 28 -44.08 14.77 36.60
C LEU A 28 -45.35 14.20 37.25
N GLY A 29 -46.42 15.00 37.35
CA GLY A 29 -47.68 14.60 38.00
C GLY A 29 -48.44 13.46 37.30
N ALA A 30 -47.97 12.98 36.15
CA ALA A 30 -48.49 11.77 35.52
C ALA A 30 -48.04 10.47 36.24
N VAL A 31 -47.02 10.55 37.11
CA VAL A 31 -46.56 9.44 37.95
C VAL A 31 -47.01 9.69 39.39
N PRO A 32 -47.84 8.80 39.98
CA PRO A 32 -48.30 8.94 41.36
C PRO A 32 -47.13 9.11 42.35
N GLY A 33 -47.21 10.12 43.21
CA GLY A 33 -46.18 10.46 44.20
C GLY A 33 -45.14 11.48 43.72
N LEU A 34 -45.17 11.90 42.44
CA LEU A 34 -44.26 12.91 41.89
C LEU A 34 -44.90 14.29 41.67
N GLU A 35 -46.11 14.54 42.17
CA GLU A 35 -46.90 15.74 41.88
C GLU A 35 -46.26 17.05 42.39
N LYS A 36 -45.40 16.96 43.42
CA LYS A 36 -44.69 18.10 44.01
C LYS A 36 -43.25 18.26 43.51
N HIS A 37 -42.80 17.40 42.60
CA HIS A 37 -41.42 17.42 42.11
C HIS A 37 -41.28 18.32 40.87
N LEU A 38 -40.23 19.13 40.84
CA LEU A 38 -39.85 19.96 39.69
C LEU A 38 -38.78 19.22 38.86
N ALA A 39 -39.09 18.94 37.59
CA ALA A 39 -38.11 18.48 36.62
C ALA A 39 -37.83 19.57 35.58
N VAL A 40 -36.56 19.87 35.38
CA VAL A 40 -36.07 20.77 34.32
C VAL A 40 -34.92 20.10 33.57
N THR A 41 -34.79 20.38 32.28
CA THR A 41 -33.60 20.05 31.50
C THR A 41 -32.80 21.31 31.25
N VAL A 42 -31.47 21.19 31.20
CA VAL A 42 -30.55 22.26 30.82
C VAL A 42 -29.61 21.76 29.72
N ARG A 43 -29.05 22.67 28.93
CA ARG A 43 -28.05 22.34 27.91
C ARG A 43 -26.68 22.82 28.40
N GLU A 44 -25.79 21.87 28.67
CA GLU A 44 -24.43 22.14 29.14
C GLU A 44 -23.41 21.89 28.01
N PRO A 45 -22.28 22.62 28.00
CA PRO A 45 -21.18 22.34 27.09
C PRO A 45 -20.64 20.93 27.32
N LEU A 46 -20.21 20.28 26.24
CA LEU A 46 -19.63 18.93 26.29
C LEU A 46 -18.21 18.94 26.86
N GLY A 47 -17.46 20.03 26.63
CA GLY A 47 -16.03 20.12 26.93
C GLY A 47 -15.24 20.39 25.64
N PRO A 48 -13.94 20.00 25.55
CA PRO A 48 -13.15 20.23 24.35
C PRO A 48 -13.70 19.49 23.12
N VAL A 49 -13.92 20.21 22.02
CA VAL A 49 -14.42 19.68 20.75
C VAL A 49 -13.32 19.75 19.69
N ALA A 50 -13.06 18.63 19.01
CA ALA A 50 -12.18 18.60 17.85
C ALA A 50 -12.95 18.91 16.56
N ALA A 51 -12.60 20.00 15.88
CA ALA A 51 -13.16 20.40 14.60
C ALA A 51 -12.16 20.10 13.47
N LEU A 52 -12.46 19.08 12.66
CA LEU A 52 -11.62 18.60 11.57
C LEU A 52 -12.17 19.15 10.25
N VAL A 53 -11.41 20.02 9.60
CA VAL A 53 -11.86 20.88 8.49
C VAL A 53 -11.28 20.40 7.14
N PRO A 54 -12.08 20.28 6.07
CA PRO A 54 -11.62 19.86 4.75
C PRO A 54 -11.08 21.04 3.92
N PHE A 55 -10.54 20.73 2.73
CA PHE A 55 -9.84 21.70 1.89
C PHE A 55 -10.74 22.57 1.01
N ASN A 56 -11.96 22.12 0.73
CA ASN A 56 -12.75 22.64 -0.39
C ASN A 56 -13.45 23.97 -0.06
N TYR A 57 -13.96 24.12 1.17
CA TYR A 57 -14.53 25.36 1.70
C TYR A 57 -14.02 25.56 3.14
N PRO A 58 -12.70 25.78 3.32
CA PRO A 58 -12.05 25.72 4.62
C PRO A 58 -12.50 26.83 5.58
N VAL A 59 -12.92 28.00 5.09
CA VAL A 59 -13.38 29.13 5.91
C VAL A 59 -14.83 28.93 6.35
N GLU A 60 -15.69 28.51 5.44
CA GLU A 60 -17.11 28.28 5.74
C GLU A 60 -17.31 27.04 6.62
N LEU A 61 -16.63 25.94 6.31
CA LEU A 61 -16.76 24.69 7.07
C LEU A 61 -16.06 24.76 8.42
N TYR A 62 -15.07 25.64 8.59
CA TYR A 62 -14.61 26.04 9.92
C TYR A 62 -15.76 26.67 10.72
N ALA A 63 -16.46 27.65 10.14
CA ALA A 63 -17.49 28.41 10.85
C ALA A 63 -18.65 27.52 11.30
N HIS A 64 -19.07 26.56 10.47
CA HIS A 64 -20.11 25.59 10.84
C HIS A 64 -19.74 24.70 12.04
N LYS A 65 -18.44 24.54 12.34
CA LYS A 65 -17.96 23.64 13.40
C LYS A 65 -17.50 24.40 14.63
N ALA A 66 -16.45 25.21 14.46
CA ALA A 66 -15.78 25.87 15.57
C ALA A 66 -16.65 26.94 16.20
N THR A 67 -17.33 27.76 15.39
CA THR A 67 -18.22 28.80 15.91
C THR A 67 -19.41 28.22 16.68
N ALA A 68 -20.02 27.16 16.15
CA ALA A 68 -21.13 26.47 16.82
C ALA A 68 -20.70 25.90 18.19
N ALA A 69 -19.52 25.27 18.24
CA ALA A 69 -18.97 24.73 19.47
C ALA A 69 -18.64 25.82 20.51
N LEU A 70 -18.00 26.91 20.08
CA LEU A 70 -17.71 28.08 20.93
C LEU A 70 -18.99 28.74 21.46
N ALA A 71 -20.00 28.93 20.60
CA ALA A 71 -21.30 29.49 20.99
C ALA A 71 -22.04 28.63 22.03
N ALA A 72 -21.85 27.31 21.97
CA ALA A 72 -22.36 26.36 22.96
C ALA A 72 -21.50 26.28 24.24
N GLY A 73 -20.46 27.10 24.39
CA GLY A 73 -19.61 27.18 25.57
C GLY A 73 -18.47 26.15 25.61
N ASN A 74 -18.14 25.51 24.49
CA ASN A 74 -17.05 24.52 24.41
C ASN A 74 -15.71 25.18 24.10
N ALA A 75 -14.61 24.57 24.54
CA ALA A 75 -13.29 24.83 23.96
C ALA A 75 -13.16 24.07 22.62
N VAL A 76 -12.39 24.61 21.67
CA VAL A 76 -12.27 24.03 20.32
C VAL A 76 -10.82 23.82 19.93
N LEU A 77 -10.52 22.60 19.48
CA LEU A 77 -9.27 22.22 18.83
C LEU A 77 -9.54 22.06 17.33
N VAL A 78 -8.93 22.90 16.50
CA VAL A 78 -9.17 22.92 15.05
C VAL A 78 -8.00 22.28 14.33
N HIS A 79 -8.26 21.27 13.52
CA HIS A 79 -7.28 20.69 12.60
C HIS A 79 -7.63 21.12 11.16
N PRO A 80 -6.84 22.03 10.55
CA PRO A 80 -7.08 22.50 9.20
C PRO A 80 -6.59 21.49 8.15
N PRO A 81 -7.04 21.63 6.88
CA PRO A 81 -6.54 20.82 5.78
C PRO A 81 -5.05 21.07 5.54
N ALA A 82 -4.27 20.00 5.40
CA ALA A 82 -2.82 20.10 5.23
C ALA A 82 -2.39 20.82 3.94
N ARG A 83 -3.20 20.72 2.87
CA ARG A 83 -2.89 21.35 1.56
C ARG A 83 -3.22 22.85 1.50
N CYS A 84 -4.11 23.37 2.35
CA CYS A 84 -4.51 24.78 2.33
C CYS A 84 -4.81 25.37 3.73
N PRO A 85 -3.88 25.32 4.69
CA PRO A 85 -4.16 25.68 6.08
C PRO A 85 -4.25 27.20 6.34
N LEU A 86 -3.70 28.02 5.44
CA LEU A 86 -3.42 29.44 5.69
C LEU A 86 -4.67 30.26 6.05
N ALA A 87 -5.79 30.02 5.37
CA ALA A 87 -7.04 30.73 5.66
C ALA A 87 -7.57 30.43 7.08
N VAL A 88 -7.50 29.16 7.50
CA VAL A 88 -7.93 28.75 8.85
C VAL A 88 -7.00 29.28 9.93
N LEU A 89 -5.69 29.30 9.67
CA LEU A 89 -4.71 29.92 10.57
C LEU A 89 -5.03 31.40 10.79
N ARG A 90 -5.34 32.13 9.71
CA ARG A 90 -5.75 33.54 9.81
C ARG A 90 -7.04 33.74 10.60
N ILE A 91 -8.02 32.84 10.48
CA ILE A 91 -9.23 32.88 11.33
C ILE A 91 -8.85 32.69 12.79
N GLY A 92 -7.93 31.78 13.10
CA GLY A 92 -7.45 31.56 14.47
C GLY A 92 -6.90 32.83 15.12
N GLU A 93 -6.05 33.57 14.40
CA GLU A 93 -5.54 34.87 14.86
C GLU A 93 -6.67 35.88 15.09
N LEU A 94 -7.70 35.88 14.24
CA LEU A 94 -8.84 36.79 14.36
C LEU A 94 -9.71 36.44 15.58
N VAL A 95 -9.90 35.15 15.88
CA VAL A 95 -10.63 34.69 17.07
C VAL A 95 -9.90 35.11 18.36
N GLU A 96 -8.57 34.99 18.38
CA GLU A 96 -7.76 35.48 19.51
C GLU A 96 -7.86 37.01 19.65
N ARG A 97 -7.74 37.75 18.54
CA ARG A 97 -7.91 39.21 18.53
C ARG A 97 -9.29 39.68 18.94
N ALA A 98 -10.33 38.86 18.70
CA ALA A 98 -11.70 39.14 19.13
C ALA A 98 -11.90 38.97 20.66
N GLY A 99 -10.89 38.49 21.38
CA GLY A 99 -10.92 38.35 22.84
C GLY A 99 -11.38 36.98 23.33
N ALA A 100 -11.23 35.92 22.52
CA ALA A 100 -11.47 34.56 22.99
C ALA A 100 -10.55 34.24 24.18
N PRO A 101 -11.06 33.63 25.28
CA PRO A 101 -10.25 33.28 26.43
C PRO A 101 -9.08 32.35 26.05
N GLU A 102 -7.99 32.44 26.78
CA GLU A 102 -6.85 31.54 26.57
C GLU A 102 -7.29 30.07 26.69
N GLY A 103 -6.92 29.26 25.69
CA GLY A 103 -7.27 27.84 25.66
C GLY A 103 -8.67 27.53 25.11
N ALA A 104 -9.54 28.53 24.92
CA ALA A 104 -10.86 28.33 24.33
C ALA A 104 -10.80 27.94 22.85
N HIS A 105 -9.75 28.35 22.13
CA HIS A 105 -9.52 28.02 20.73
C HIS A 105 -8.03 27.74 20.47
N ARG A 106 -7.74 26.64 19.75
CA ARG A 106 -6.40 26.30 19.28
C ARG A 106 -6.46 25.72 17.88
N VAL A 107 -5.59 26.19 16.98
CA VAL A 107 -5.38 25.56 15.67
C VAL A 107 -4.14 24.67 15.74
N ILE A 108 -4.27 23.41 15.33
CA ILE A 108 -3.21 22.41 15.36
C ILE A 108 -3.00 21.92 13.93
N THR A 109 -1.88 22.27 13.32
CA THR A 109 -1.51 21.80 11.96
C THR A 109 -0.85 20.42 12.01
N GLY A 110 -0.88 19.71 10.89
CA GLY A 110 -0.25 18.40 10.72
C GLY A 110 -1.04 17.50 9.77
N GLY A 111 -0.54 16.28 9.58
CA GLY A 111 -1.20 15.28 8.74
C GLY A 111 -2.35 14.56 9.44
N VAL A 112 -2.80 13.46 8.82
CA VAL A 112 -3.93 12.61 9.28
C VAL A 112 -3.77 12.15 10.74
N ARG A 113 -2.54 11.90 11.20
CA ARG A 113 -2.25 11.49 12.57
C ARG A 113 -2.85 12.45 13.61
N VAL A 114 -2.84 13.77 13.37
CA VAL A 114 -3.40 14.75 14.30
C VAL A 114 -4.91 14.53 14.50
N SER A 115 -5.65 14.37 13.39
CA SER A 115 -7.09 14.03 13.44
C SER A 115 -7.36 12.73 14.22
N GLN A 116 -6.53 11.70 13.99
CA GLN A 116 -6.68 10.41 14.66
C GLN A 116 -6.43 10.49 16.16
N GLU A 117 -5.37 11.18 16.57
CA GLU A 117 -5.04 11.39 17.98
C GLU A 117 -6.14 12.19 18.68
N LEU A 118 -6.62 13.28 18.07
CA LEU A 118 -7.74 14.06 18.60
C LEU A 118 -9.01 13.20 18.75
N ALA A 119 -9.25 12.28 17.82
CA ALA A 119 -10.41 11.39 17.88
C ALA A 119 -10.29 10.29 18.94
N SER A 120 -9.09 9.85 19.31
CA SER A 120 -8.86 8.85 20.37
C SER A 120 -8.70 9.46 21.76
N ARG A 121 -8.32 10.74 21.86
CA ARG A 121 -7.92 11.35 23.13
C ARG A 121 -9.06 11.38 24.17
N PRO A 122 -8.86 10.90 25.41
CA PRO A 122 -9.89 10.93 26.46
C PRO A 122 -10.33 12.34 26.86
N GLY A 123 -9.44 13.34 26.73
CA GLY A 123 -9.75 14.74 27.04
C GLY A 123 -10.59 15.47 25.99
N VAL A 124 -10.93 14.83 24.86
CA VAL A 124 -11.79 15.39 23.82
C VAL A 124 -13.19 14.82 23.96
N ALA A 125 -14.18 15.70 24.18
CA ALA A 125 -15.55 15.33 24.47
C ALA A 125 -16.40 15.06 23.21
N ALA A 126 -16.03 15.65 22.08
CA ALA A 126 -16.69 15.39 20.79
C ALA A 126 -15.75 15.66 19.61
N VAL A 127 -16.06 15.04 18.46
CA VAL A 127 -15.35 15.24 17.19
C VAL A 127 -16.36 15.59 16.10
N SER A 128 -16.10 16.67 15.36
CA SER A 128 -16.82 17.03 14.14
C SER A 128 -15.89 16.96 12.94
N LEU A 129 -16.17 16.06 12.01
CA LEU A 129 -15.42 15.89 10.76
C LEU A 129 -16.30 16.29 9.57
N THR A 130 -15.72 17.05 8.64
CA THR A 130 -16.18 17.02 7.25
C THR A 130 -15.06 16.44 6.39
N GLY A 131 -15.35 15.42 5.58
CA GLY A 131 -14.32 14.71 4.82
C GLY A 131 -14.83 13.51 4.05
N SER A 132 -13.93 12.59 3.69
CA SER A 132 -14.31 11.37 2.97
C SER A 132 -15.04 10.39 3.90
N THR A 133 -15.89 9.53 3.32
CA THR A 133 -16.58 8.47 4.07
C THR A 133 -15.60 7.53 4.77
N THR A 134 -14.45 7.25 4.16
CA THR A 134 -13.35 6.48 4.76
C THR A 134 -12.80 7.15 6.01
N ALA A 135 -12.52 8.46 5.94
CA ALA A 135 -12.07 9.22 7.11
C ALA A 135 -13.15 9.29 8.20
N GLY A 136 -14.43 9.43 7.84
CA GLY A 136 -15.54 9.40 8.77
C GLY A 136 -15.63 8.10 9.58
N ARG A 137 -15.52 6.95 8.89
CA ARG A 137 -15.50 5.63 9.55
C ARG A 137 -14.31 5.49 10.49
N GLU A 138 -13.13 5.97 10.08
CA GLU A 138 -11.93 5.94 10.90
C GLU A 138 -12.10 6.73 12.20
N ILE A 139 -12.58 7.97 12.09
CA ILE A 139 -12.82 8.84 13.25
C ILE A 139 -13.88 8.26 14.17
N ALA A 140 -14.98 7.71 13.62
CA ALA A 140 -16.03 7.07 14.40
C ALA A 140 -15.49 5.87 15.21
N ARG A 141 -14.65 5.02 14.61
CA ARG A 141 -14.07 3.87 15.30
C ARG A 141 -13.17 4.32 16.46
N ARG A 142 -12.31 5.31 16.23
CA ARG A 142 -11.41 5.86 17.28
C ARG A 142 -12.15 6.55 18.40
N ALA A 143 -13.27 7.18 18.09
CA ALA A 143 -14.12 7.82 19.07
C ALA A 143 -14.86 6.81 19.96
N ALA A 144 -15.06 5.57 19.49
CA ALA A 144 -15.86 4.55 20.17
C ALA A 144 -15.28 4.16 21.53
N ASP A 145 -13.96 4.07 21.67
CA ASP A 145 -13.29 3.65 22.92
C ASP A 145 -13.58 4.57 24.11
N THR A 146 -13.92 5.84 23.84
CA THR A 146 -14.30 6.80 24.88
C THR A 146 -15.77 7.22 24.78
N LEU A 147 -16.56 6.57 23.92
CA LEU A 147 -17.96 6.87 23.66
C LEU A 147 -18.25 8.36 23.39
N LYS A 148 -17.28 9.08 22.80
CA LYS A 148 -17.43 10.54 22.54
C LYS A 148 -18.40 10.77 21.37
N LYS A 149 -19.08 11.91 21.38
CA LYS A 149 -20.01 12.27 20.30
C LYS A 149 -19.26 12.51 18.99
N VAL A 150 -19.77 11.99 17.89
CA VAL A 150 -19.20 12.16 16.55
C VAL A 150 -20.24 12.78 15.62
N HIS A 151 -19.88 13.88 14.97
CA HIS A 151 -20.67 14.50 13.90
C HIS A 151 -19.90 14.38 12.60
N LEU A 152 -20.48 13.68 11.61
CA LEU A 152 -19.85 13.41 10.32
C LEU A 152 -20.65 14.03 9.17
N GLU A 153 -20.00 14.88 8.39
CA GLU A 153 -20.48 15.37 7.10
C GLU A 153 -19.58 14.75 6.01
N LEU A 154 -20.13 13.87 5.17
CA LEU A 154 -19.33 12.99 4.29
C LEU A 154 -19.62 13.24 2.80
N GLY A 155 -19.08 12.37 1.93
CA GLY A 155 -19.31 12.48 0.49
C GLY A 155 -20.75 12.11 0.10
N GLY A 156 -21.35 12.88 -0.79
CA GLY A 156 -22.62 12.60 -1.44
C GLY A 156 -22.47 12.09 -2.89
N ASN A 157 -23.55 11.53 -3.44
CA ASN A 157 -23.72 11.25 -4.88
C ASN A 157 -25.00 11.89 -5.40
N ASP A 158 -25.10 13.21 -5.21
CA ASP A 158 -26.33 13.98 -5.33
C ASP A 158 -26.85 14.01 -6.76
N ALA A 159 -28.15 13.78 -6.88
CA ALA A 159 -28.87 13.76 -8.15
C ALA A 159 -29.68 15.06 -8.33
N LEU A 160 -29.66 15.60 -9.54
CA LEU A 160 -30.63 16.59 -10.01
C LEU A 160 -31.56 15.89 -10.99
N ILE A 161 -32.88 16.09 -10.83
CA ILE A 161 -33.92 15.46 -11.66
C ILE A 161 -34.68 16.58 -12.38
N VAL A 162 -34.68 16.53 -13.71
CA VAL A 162 -35.36 17.48 -14.60
C VAL A 162 -36.56 16.75 -15.22
N CYS A 163 -37.76 17.17 -14.83
CA CYS A 163 -39.03 16.66 -15.35
C CYS A 163 -39.45 17.44 -16.62
N ASP A 164 -40.39 16.89 -17.39
CA ASP A 164 -40.89 17.51 -18.63
C ASP A 164 -41.49 18.92 -18.44
N ASP A 165 -41.93 19.25 -17.23
CA ASP A 165 -42.51 20.56 -16.86
C ASP A 165 -41.49 21.53 -16.24
N ALA A 166 -40.21 21.16 -16.21
CA ALA A 166 -39.15 22.00 -15.67
C ALA A 166 -38.81 23.17 -16.60
N ASP A 167 -38.40 24.29 -16.00
CA ASP A 167 -37.67 25.35 -16.68
C ASP A 167 -36.26 24.82 -17.02
N VAL A 168 -36.04 24.50 -18.29
CA VAL A 168 -34.87 23.78 -18.78
C VAL A 168 -33.61 24.62 -18.65
N GLU A 169 -33.70 25.88 -19.01
CA GLU A 169 -32.61 26.86 -18.97
C GLU A 169 -32.19 27.12 -17.52
N ALA A 170 -33.16 27.35 -16.61
CA ALA A 170 -32.85 27.52 -15.19
C ALA A 170 -32.21 26.26 -14.57
N ALA A 171 -32.66 25.07 -14.99
CA ALA A 171 -32.07 23.81 -14.53
C ALA A 171 -30.63 23.62 -15.05
N ALA A 172 -30.37 23.96 -16.31
CA ALA A 172 -29.05 23.91 -16.91
C ALA A 172 -28.08 24.89 -16.22
N ASP A 173 -28.50 26.15 -16.01
CA ASP A 173 -27.73 27.17 -15.30
C ASP A 173 -27.37 26.74 -13.88
N ALA A 174 -28.31 26.11 -13.17
CA ALA A 174 -28.05 25.58 -11.84
C ALA A 174 -26.97 24.49 -11.84
N VAL A 175 -26.91 23.65 -12.88
CA VAL A 175 -25.85 22.64 -13.04
C VAL A 175 -24.53 23.31 -13.39
N VAL A 176 -24.49 24.24 -14.35
CA VAL A 176 -23.27 24.97 -14.71
C VAL A 176 -22.67 25.65 -13.48
N LEU A 177 -23.50 26.40 -12.74
CA LEU A 177 -23.05 27.12 -11.55
C LEU A 177 -22.63 26.17 -10.42
N GLY A 178 -23.47 25.18 -10.11
CA GLY A 178 -23.32 24.31 -8.94
C GLY A 178 -22.31 23.18 -9.10
N ARG A 179 -22.04 22.74 -10.35
CA ARG A 179 -21.12 21.64 -10.64
C ARG A 179 -19.83 22.10 -11.30
N LEU A 180 -19.86 23.12 -12.15
CA LEU A 180 -18.68 23.50 -12.96
C LEU A 180 -18.01 24.76 -12.44
N ALA A 181 -18.76 25.84 -12.26
CA ALA A 181 -18.20 27.14 -11.84
C ALA A 181 -17.73 27.15 -10.38
N ARG A 182 -18.60 26.73 -9.44
CA ARG A 182 -18.30 26.81 -8.02
C ARG A 182 -17.39 25.68 -7.55
N GLY A 183 -16.24 26.07 -7.00
CA GLY A 183 -15.28 25.13 -6.40
C GLY A 183 -14.72 24.09 -7.37
N ASN A 184 -14.89 24.30 -8.68
CA ASN A 184 -14.59 23.33 -9.74
C ASN A 184 -15.18 21.94 -9.44
N GLY A 185 -16.43 21.91 -8.97
CA GLY A 185 -17.14 20.67 -8.63
C GLY A 185 -16.66 19.94 -7.38
N GLN A 186 -15.67 20.47 -6.64
CA GLN A 186 -15.11 19.88 -5.43
C GLN A 186 -15.99 20.16 -4.18
N ILE A 187 -17.30 20.07 -4.33
CA ILE A 187 -18.29 20.34 -3.27
C ILE A 187 -18.98 19.03 -2.89
N CYS A 188 -19.11 18.75 -1.59
CA CYS A 188 -19.72 17.52 -1.09
C CYS A 188 -21.14 17.31 -1.62
N CYS A 189 -21.94 18.39 -1.70
CA CYS A 189 -23.32 18.41 -2.22
C CYS A 189 -23.45 18.88 -3.68
N ALA A 190 -22.36 19.01 -4.45
CA ALA A 190 -22.47 19.32 -5.88
C ALA A 190 -23.22 18.20 -6.62
N VAL A 191 -23.98 18.58 -7.65
CA VAL A 191 -24.70 17.65 -8.52
C VAL A 191 -23.71 16.72 -9.23
N LYS A 192 -23.86 15.41 -9.06
CA LYS A 192 -22.97 14.39 -9.66
C LYS A 192 -23.68 13.54 -10.71
N ARG A 193 -25.01 13.47 -10.62
CA ARG A 193 -25.86 12.79 -11.59
C ARG A 193 -26.99 13.72 -11.99
N VAL A 194 -27.26 13.84 -13.28
CA VAL A 194 -28.40 14.58 -13.80
C VAL A 194 -29.30 13.58 -14.52
N TYR A 195 -30.54 13.46 -14.07
CA TYR A 195 -31.58 12.66 -14.71
C TYR A 195 -32.53 13.60 -15.40
N VAL A 196 -32.75 13.42 -16.70
CA VAL A 196 -33.61 14.28 -17.50
C VAL A 196 -34.65 13.42 -18.18
N GLN A 197 -35.91 13.84 -18.11
CA GLN A 197 -37.02 13.16 -18.75
C GLN A 197 -36.94 13.34 -20.27
N ASP A 198 -37.32 12.29 -21.02
CA ASP A 198 -37.11 12.21 -22.47
C ASP A 198 -37.66 13.41 -23.26
N GLY A 199 -38.75 14.03 -22.80
CA GLY A 199 -39.40 15.15 -23.49
C GLY A 199 -38.59 16.45 -23.49
N VAL A 200 -37.66 16.61 -22.54
CA VAL A 200 -36.83 17.82 -22.37
C VAL A 200 -35.33 17.52 -22.39
N HIS A 201 -34.95 16.27 -22.68
CA HIS A 201 -33.55 15.81 -22.67
C HIS A 201 -32.65 16.65 -23.58
N ASP A 202 -33.00 16.74 -24.86
CA ASP A 202 -32.11 17.36 -25.85
C ASP A 202 -31.96 18.87 -25.61
N SER A 203 -33.06 19.57 -25.31
CA SER A 203 -33.04 20.99 -24.95
C SER A 203 -32.21 21.26 -23.70
N PHE A 204 -32.27 20.37 -22.70
CA PHE A 204 -31.44 20.49 -21.50
C PHE A 204 -29.97 20.30 -21.80
N VAL A 205 -29.61 19.29 -22.61
CA VAL A 205 -28.22 19.05 -23.01
C VAL A 205 -27.67 20.24 -23.80
N GLU A 206 -28.46 20.80 -24.72
CA GLU A 206 -28.08 22.00 -25.48
C GLU A 206 -27.81 23.20 -24.57
N ALA A 207 -28.74 23.52 -23.66
CA ALA A 207 -28.59 24.62 -22.71
C ALA A 207 -27.39 24.42 -21.77
N LEU A 208 -27.19 23.21 -21.26
CA LEU A 208 -26.06 22.87 -20.39
C LEU A 208 -24.72 23.04 -21.11
N LEU A 209 -24.62 22.57 -22.36
CA LEU A 209 -23.39 22.70 -23.16
C LEU A 209 -23.11 24.16 -23.52
N ALA A 210 -24.14 24.96 -23.80
CA ALA A 210 -23.99 26.39 -24.06
C ALA A 210 -23.41 27.11 -22.83
N GLY A 211 -24.04 26.96 -21.66
CA GLY A 211 -23.55 27.60 -20.43
C GLY A 211 -22.18 27.09 -19.99
N ALA A 212 -21.88 25.80 -20.17
CA ALA A 212 -20.56 25.25 -19.86
C ALA A 212 -19.45 25.82 -20.77
N ALA A 213 -19.76 26.13 -22.03
CA ALA A 213 -18.81 26.68 -23.00
C ALA A 213 -18.45 28.15 -22.72
N GLU A 214 -19.28 28.87 -21.96
CA GLU A 214 -19.05 30.26 -21.58
C GLU A 214 -18.07 30.41 -20.41
N LEU A 215 -17.82 29.34 -19.65
CA LEU A 215 -16.94 29.39 -18.48
C LEU A 215 -15.48 29.62 -18.87
N SER A 216 -14.87 30.65 -18.30
CA SER A 216 -13.44 30.90 -18.39
C SER A 216 -12.67 30.10 -17.34
N VAL A 217 -11.55 29.49 -17.75
CA VAL A 217 -10.70 28.67 -16.86
C VAL A 217 -9.33 29.31 -16.74
N GLY A 218 -8.85 29.51 -15.51
CA GLY A 218 -7.55 30.12 -15.28
C GLY A 218 -7.23 30.36 -13.82
N ASP A 219 -6.15 31.11 -13.57
CA ASP A 219 -5.77 31.52 -12.22
C ASP A 219 -6.88 32.42 -11.62
N GLN A 220 -7.45 32.01 -10.49
CA GLN A 220 -8.51 32.75 -9.80
C GLN A 220 -8.00 34.00 -9.05
N LEU A 221 -6.70 34.29 -9.11
CA LEU A 221 -6.16 35.60 -8.74
C LEU A 221 -6.29 36.64 -9.87
N VAL A 222 -6.61 36.21 -11.09
CA VAL A 222 -6.85 37.07 -12.25
C VAL A 222 -8.36 37.26 -12.44
N ASP A 223 -8.78 38.53 -12.53
CA ASP A 223 -10.18 38.88 -12.75
C ASP A 223 -10.72 38.29 -14.06
N GLY A 224 -11.96 37.80 -14.01
CA GLY A 224 -12.66 37.27 -15.18
C GLY A 224 -12.49 35.77 -15.43
N ASN A 225 -11.78 35.03 -14.57
CA ASN A 225 -11.74 33.56 -14.57
C ASN A 225 -12.84 32.98 -13.68
N ASP A 226 -13.73 32.16 -14.25
CA ASP A 226 -14.82 31.51 -13.52
C ASP A 226 -14.35 30.26 -12.75
N VAL A 227 -13.47 29.46 -13.36
CA VAL A 227 -13.05 28.16 -12.85
C VAL A 227 -11.54 28.12 -12.60
N GLY A 228 -11.16 27.80 -11.36
CA GLY A 228 -9.77 27.55 -10.94
C GLY A 228 -9.34 26.09 -11.06
N PRO A 229 -8.08 25.78 -10.75
CA PRO A 229 -7.59 24.41 -10.76
C PRO A 229 -8.28 23.54 -9.69
N LEU A 230 -8.19 22.22 -9.86
CA LEU A 230 -8.48 21.29 -8.77
C LEU A 230 -7.39 21.41 -7.69
N ILE A 231 -7.68 20.94 -6.47
CA ILE A 231 -6.77 21.12 -5.32
C ILE A 231 -5.41 20.43 -5.52
N SER A 232 -5.36 19.43 -6.39
CA SER A 232 -4.14 18.70 -6.71
C SER A 232 -4.22 17.98 -8.06
N GLU A 233 -3.06 17.57 -8.55
CA GLU A 233 -2.92 16.75 -9.75
C GLU A 233 -3.65 15.41 -9.60
N GLU A 234 -3.53 14.74 -8.45
CA GLU A 234 -4.22 13.47 -8.23
C GLU A 234 -5.75 13.61 -8.27
N ALA A 235 -6.28 14.77 -7.85
CA ALA A 235 -7.70 15.09 -7.98
C ALA A 235 -8.11 15.29 -9.44
N ALA A 236 -7.24 15.90 -10.26
CA ALA A 236 -7.46 16.06 -11.69
C ALA A 236 -7.46 14.73 -12.43
N GLU A 237 -6.46 13.90 -12.20
CA GLU A 237 -6.36 12.56 -12.78
C GLU A 237 -7.56 11.69 -12.44
N ARG A 238 -8.05 11.78 -11.20
CA ARG A 238 -9.28 11.07 -10.78
C ARG A 238 -10.52 11.55 -11.55
N VAL A 239 -10.65 12.84 -11.83
CA VAL A 239 -11.77 13.35 -12.63
C VAL A 239 -11.63 12.88 -14.08
N GLU A 240 -10.41 12.83 -14.61
CA GLU A 240 -10.14 12.35 -15.96
C GLU A 240 -10.39 10.84 -16.13
N SER A 241 -10.11 10.03 -15.11
CA SER A 241 -10.26 8.57 -15.16
C SER A 241 -11.71 8.09 -15.17
N VAL A 242 -12.66 8.93 -14.74
CA VAL A 242 -14.11 8.62 -14.67
C VAL A 242 -14.82 8.89 -16.01
N ARG A 243 -14.10 9.19 -17.10
CA ARG A 243 -14.69 9.37 -18.43
C ARG A 243 -15.39 8.07 -18.91
N PRO A 244 -16.70 8.09 -19.21
CA PRO A 244 -17.37 6.95 -19.82
C PRO A 244 -16.83 6.73 -21.23
N ASP A 245 -16.31 5.52 -21.48
CA ASP A 245 -15.95 4.89 -22.76
C ASP A 245 -15.31 5.77 -23.86
N GLY A 246 -14.11 5.35 -24.29
CA GLY A 246 -13.32 5.94 -25.38
C GLY A 246 -13.94 5.89 -26.80
N THR A 247 -15.26 6.00 -26.93
CA THR A 247 -16.00 6.09 -28.20
C THR A 247 -16.62 7.47 -28.47
N ALA A 248 -16.66 8.38 -27.49
CA ALA A 248 -16.97 9.78 -27.80
C ALA A 248 -15.74 10.44 -28.48
N PRO A 249 -15.87 11.01 -29.68
CA PRO A 249 -14.75 11.66 -30.34
C PRO A 249 -14.17 12.74 -29.44
N ARG A 250 -12.83 12.83 -29.36
CA ARG A 250 -12.16 14.04 -28.89
C ARG A 250 -12.67 15.21 -29.75
N ARG A 251 -13.67 15.95 -29.30
CA ARG A 251 -13.78 17.33 -29.74
C ARG A 251 -12.52 18.01 -29.18
N PRO A 252 -11.68 18.61 -30.03
CA PRO A 252 -10.49 19.27 -29.54
C PRO A 252 -10.93 20.31 -28.51
N LEU A 253 -10.32 20.26 -27.33
CA LEU A 253 -10.24 21.44 -26.48
C LEU A 253 -9.72 22.55 -27.40
N LEU A 254 -10.48 23.64 -27.51
CA LEU A 254 -10.02 24.85 -28.17
C LEU A 254 -8.62 25.16 -27.61
N PRO A 255 -7.59 25.27 -28.45
CA PRO A 255 -6.26 25.59 -27.96
C PRO A 255 -6.34 26.95 -27.28
N LEU A 256 -6.10 26.97 -25.97
CA LEU A 256 -5.82 28.16 -25.19
C LEU A 256 -4.55 28.78 -25.78
N SER A 257 -4.71 29.78 -26.65
CA SER A 257 -3.61 30.70 -26.93
C SER A 257 -3.42 31.55 -25.68
N LEU A 258 -2.42 31.21 -24.86
CA LEU A 258 -1.87 32.16 -23.90
C LEU A 258 -1.31 33.33 -24.72
N GLY A 259 -2.08 34.42 -24.78
CA GLY A 259 -1.64 35.68 -25.35
C GLY A 259 -0.42 36.18 -24.58
N SER A 260 0.70 36.29 -25.29
CA SER A 260 1.93 36.89 -24.81
C SER A 260 1.71 38.34 -24.40
N ALA A 261 2.02 38.68 -23.15
CA ALA A 261 2.21 40.06 -22.70
C ALA A 261 3.60 40.22 -22.08
N ASN A 262 4.53 40.69 -22.93
CA ASN A 262 5.75 41.45 -22.65
C ASN A 262 6.54 41.19 -21.36
N ALA A 263 7.70 40.54 -21.51
CA ALA A 263 8.91 40.88 -20.76
C ALA A 263 9.98 41.36 -21.76
N ALA A 264 10.57 42.53 -21.46
CA ALA A 264 11.65 43.17 -22.21
C ALA A 264 13.00 42.44 -22.00
N PRO A 265 14.05 42.76 -22.79
CA PRO A 265 15.07 41.80 -23.21
C PRO A 265 16.27 41.72 -22.26
N ASP A 266 16.96 40.58 -22.27
CA ASP A 266 18.41 40.49 -22.13
C ASP A 266 18.90 39.11 -22.60
N ASP A 267 19.52 39.12 -23.78
CA ASP A 267 20.92 38.74 -24.04
C ASP A 267 21.48 37.49 -23.33
N GLY A 268 21.72 36.42 -24.09
CA GLY A 268 22.64 35.37 -23.65
C GLY A 268 22.44 34.01 -24.32
N THR A 269 23.26 33.74 -25.32
CA THR A 269 23.46 32.47 -26.03
C THR A 269 23.45 31.21 -25.16
N ALA A 270 22.61 30.21 -25.50
CA ALA A 270 22.93 28.79 -25.29
C ALA A 270 22.13 27.84 -26.20
N THR A 271 22.84 26.82 -26.66
CA THR A 271 22.61 25.75 -27.64
C THR A 271 21.35 24.89 -27.53
N ALA A 272 20.95 24.33 -28.68
CA ALA A 272 19.89 23.33 -28.87
C ALA A 272 20.12 22.00 -28.12
N ALA A 273 19.10 21.52 -27.40
CA ALA A 273 18.85 20.10 -27.13
C ALA A 273 17.39 19.85 -26.70
N ASP A 274 16.79 18.85 -27.33
CA ASP A 274 15.67 17.96 -26.94
C ASP A 274 14.25 18.50 -26.65
N ARG A 275 13.33 18.06 -27.52
CA ARG A 275 11.87 18.05 -27.32
C ARG A 275 11.49 16.89 -26.39
N PRO A 276 10.58 17.07 -25.41
CA PRO A 276 10.03 15.94 -24.67
C PRO A 276 9.14 15.07 -25.56
N ALA A 277 9.31 13.75 -25.44
CA ALA A 277 8.60 12.73 -26.21
C ALA A 277 7.11 12.65 -25.81
N GLU A 278 6.24 12.37 -26.79
CA GLU A 278 4.82 12.06 -26.60
C GLU A 278 4.61 10.91 -25.59
N PRO A 279 3.55 10.95 -24.76
CA PRO A 279 3.21 9.83 -23.88
C PRO A 279 2.85 8.58 -24.71
N PRO A 280 3.31 7.38 -24.32
CA PRO A 280 3.06 6.17 -25.08
C PRO A 280 1.57 5.81 -25.06
N LYS A 281 1.01 5.58 -26.25
CA LYS A 281 -0.32 5.01 -26.43
C LYS A 281 -0.42 3.69 -25.64
N GLN A 282 -1.46 3.53 -24.81
CA GLN A 282 -1.79 2.25 -24.16
C GLN A 282 -1.82 1.14 -25.22
N SER A 283 -0.83 0.25 -25.16
CA SER A 283 -0.73 -0.93 -26.01
C SER A 283 -1.84 -1.91 -25.62
N LYS A 284 -2.53 -2.50 -26.60
CA LYS A 284 -3.33 -3.71 -26.35
C LYS A 284 -2.45 -4.75 -25.67
N ALA A 285 -2.94 -5.40 -24.61
CA ALA A 285 -2.20 -6.45 -23.90
C ALA A 285 -1.60 -7.46 -24.89
N PRO A 286 -0.31 -7.83 -24.77
CA PRO A 286 0.33 -8.71 -25.73
C PRO A 286 -0.32 -10.10 -25.68
N ALA A 287 -0.64 -10.65 -26.84
CA ALA A 287 -1.03 -12.06 -26.90
C ALA A 287 0.21 -12.92 -26.58
N TRP A 288 0.18 -13.69 -25.49
CA TRP A 288 1.30 -14.49 -25.01
C TRP A 288 1.51 -15.80 -25.80
N LYS A 289 2.77 -16.18 -26.05
CA LYS A 289 3.20 -17.47 -26.63
C LYS A 289 3.99 -18.25 -25.59
N LEU A 290 3.63 -19.51 -25.36
CA LEU A 290 4.38 -20.41 -24.49
C LEU A 290 5.82 -20.60 -25.02
N LEU A 291 6.81 -20.35 -24.18
CA LEU A 291 8.23 -20.54 -24.46
C LEU A 291 8.79 -21.74 -23.71
N HIS A 292 8.49 -21.85 -22.42
CA HIS A 292 8.86 -23.00 -21.60
C HIS A 292 7.67 -23.47 -20.77
N SER A 293 7.62 -24.78 -20.53
CA SER A 293 6.65 -25.42 -19.64
C SER A 293 7.37 -26.56 -18.93
N GLU A 294 7.31 -26.55 -17.60
CA GLU A 294 7.74 -27.67 -16.77
C GLU A 294 6.51 -28.20 -16.03
N ASN A 295 6.26 -29.51 -16.13
CA ASN A 295 5.14 -30.18 -15.48
C ASN A 295 5.59 -31.31 -14.53
N PHE A 296 6.90 -31.42 -14.30
CA PHE A 296 7.53 -32.37 -13.39
C PHE A 296 7.26 -33.84 -13.72
N ALA A 297 6.80 -34.16 -14.94
CA ALA A 297 6.62 -35.54 -15.37
C ALA A 297 7.97 -36.28 -15.53
N LYS A 298 9.05 -35.53 -15.80
CA LYS A 298 10.41 -36.07 -15.80
C LYS A 298 10.93 -36.11 -14.35
N PRO A 299 11.58 -37.21 -13.93
CA PRO A 299 12.21 -37.28 -12.62
C PRO A 299 13.24 -36.15 -12.44
N LEU A 300 13.14 -35.47 -11.31
CA LEU A 300 14.14 -34.56 -10.78
C LEU A 300 15.31 -35.37 -10.25
N ASP A 301 16.53 -34.88 -10.47
CA ASP A 301 17.76 -35.55 -10.03
C ASP A 301 18.52 -34.74 -8.97
N PRO A 302 18.01 -34.66 -7.73
CA PRO A 302 18.73 -34.01 -6.64
C PRO A 302 19.92 -34.83 -6.14
N ALA A 303 20.02 -36.11 -6.51
CA ALA A 303 21.10 -37.01 -6.11
C ALA A 303 22.36 -36.80 -6.96
N GLY A 304 22.20 -36.46 -8.24
CA GLY A 304 23.29 -36.11 -9.15
C GLY A 304 24.01 -34.81 -8.83
N ALA A 305 23.45 -33.97 -7.94
CA ALA A 305 24.06 -32.71 -7.51
C ALA A 305 24.65 -32.81 -6.09
N PRO A 306 25.93 -32.45 -5.90
CA PRO A 306 26.56 -32.44 -4.58
C PRO A 306 26.07 -31.25 -3.74
N TRP A 307 26.12 -31.41 -2.42
CA TRP A 307 26.14 -30.26 -1.52
C TRP A 307 27.52 -29.62 -1.58
N THR A 308 27.58 -28.36 -1.98
CA THR A 308 28.80 -27.55 -1.99
C THR A 308 28.78 -26.59 -0.82
N ARG A 309 29.86 -26.58 -0.02
CA ARG A 309 30.00 -25.61 1.07
C ARG A 309 30.00 -24.20 0.49
N GLU A 310 29.09 -23.36 0.95
CA GLU A 310 29.14 -21.94 0.66
C GLU A 310 29.96 -21.24 1.74
N THR A 311 30.99 -20.53 1.29
CA THR A 311 31.78 -19.66 2.13
C THR A 311 31.39 -18.22 1.81
N TYR A 312 31.23 -17.39 2.83
CA TYR A 312 31.01 -15.94 2.68
C TYR A 312 32.23 -15.19 2.11
N SER A 313 33.21 -15.92 1.59
CA SER A 313 34.43 -15.39 0.95
C SER A 313 34.21 -14.94 -0.50
N ARG A 314 33.02 -15.19 -1.06
CA ARG A 314 32.58 -14.58 -2.32
C ARG A 314 31.43 -13.64 -1.96
N PRO A 315 31.44 -12.38 -2.44
CA PRO A 315 30.34 -11.47 -2.19
C PRO A 315 29.04 -12.12 -2.67
N PHE A 316 27.95 -11.82 -1.96
CA PHE A 316 26.62 -12.05 -2.51
C PHE A 316 26.58 -11.26 -3.82
N ASP A 317 26.00 -11.82 -4.87
CA ASP A 317 25.93 -11.18 -6.20
C ASP A 317 24.99 -9.96 -6.15
N THR A 318 25.37 -8.97 -5.33
CA THR A 318 24.61 -7.81 -4.90
C THR A 318 25.61 -6.67 -4.71
N ILE A 319 25.34 -5.54 -5.35
CA ILE A 319 26.14 -4.31 -5.27
C ILE A 319 26.30 -3.73 -3.85
N MET A 320 25.57 -4.28 -2.86
CA MET A 320 25.51 -3.81 -1.47
C MET A 320 26.24 -4.70 -0.48
N GLU A 321 26.90 -5.77 -0.92
CA GLU A 321 27.60 -6.69 -0.03
C GLU A 321 28.99 -7.01 -0.61
N ASP A 322 29.99 -6.30 -0.11
CA ASP A 322 31.40 -6.47 -0.51
C ASP A 322 32.12 -7.40 0.48
N ASN A 323 31.88 -8.70 0.36
CA ASN A 323 32.62 -9.77 1.04
C ASN A 323 32.48 -9.78 2.58
N GLY A 324 31.25 -9.76 3.07
CA GLY A 324 30.88 -9.78 4.48
C GLY A 324 31.00 -8.42 5.19
N LYS A 325 31.14 -7.31 4.44
CA LYS A 325 31.31 -5.95 4.97
C LYS A 325 30.05 -5.43 5.64
N TRP A 326 28.87 -5.71 5.08
CA TRP A 326 27.60 -5.32 5.71
C TRP A 326 27.50 -5.91 7.11
N TYR A 327 27.78 -7.21 7.21
CA TYR A 327 27.76 -7.94 8.47
C TYR A 327 28.91 -7.56 9.40
N ALA A 328 30.05 -7.11 8.89
CA ALA A 328 31.08 -6.53 9.76
C ALA A 328 30.59 -5.26 10.47
N ASN A 329 29.78 -4.43 9.80
CA ASN A 329 29.20 -3.23 10.41
C ASN A 329 28.12 -3.56 11.45
N ASP A 330 27.33 -4.62 11.21
CA ASP A 330 26.29 -5.08 12.14
C ASP A 330 26.92 -5.76 13.37
N TYR A 331 27.71 -6.81 13.14
CA TYR A 331 28.16 -7.75 14.17
C TYR A 331 29.50 -7.37 14.83
N GLY A 332 30.30 -6.51 14.21
CA GLY A 332 31.60 -6.10 14.74
C GLY A 332 32.55 -7.29 15.01
N PRO A 333 33.28 -7.30 16.14
CA PRO A 333 34.18 -8.39 16.50
C PRO A 333 33.51 -9.76 16.61
N ALA A 334 32.21 -9.81 16.92
CA ALA A 334 31.44 -11.05 17.08
C ALA A 334 31.03 -11.69 15.74
N ARG A 335 31.25 -10.99 14.60
CA ARG A 335 30.92 -11.50 13.26
C ARG A 335 31.50 -12.88 13.04
N ASN A 336 32.82 -13.02 13.13
CA ASN A 336 33.45 -14.30 12.80
C ASN A 336 32.95 -15.44 13.70
N THR A 337 32.73 -15.18 14.99
CA THR A 337 32.14 -16.15 15.91
C THR A 337 30.77 -16.66 15.42
N ALA A 338 29.88 -15.77 14.99
CA ALA A 338 28.57 -16.16 14.49
C ALA A 338 28.62 -16.87 13.13
N PHE A 339 29.43 -16.40 12.19
CA PHE A 339 29.54 -17.04 10.87
C PHE A 339 30.36 -18.34 10.90
N ASP A 340 31.23 -18.51 11.90
CA ASP A 340 32.00 -19.73 12.14
C ASP A 340 31.25 -20.74 13.02
N SER A 341 30.13 -20.38 13.66
CA SER A 341 29.35 -21.30 14.51
C SER A 341 28.59 -22.34 13.70
N PHE A 342 28.29 -22.06 12.42
CA PHE A 342 27.60 -22.96 11.50
C PHE A 342 28.32 -23.06 10.16
N ALA A 343 27.99 -24.08 9.36
CA ALA A 343 28.38 -24.18 7.96
C ALA A 343 27.14 -24.13 7.07
N THR A 344 27.15 -23.27 6.04
CA THR A 344 26.09 -23.22 5.03
C THR A 344 26.50 -24.02 3.80
N TYR A 345 25.57 -24.79 3.27
CA TYR A 345 25.73 -25.59 2.07
C TYR A 345 24.68 -25.17 1.05
N ARG A 346 25.05 -25.32 -0.22
CA ARG A 346 24.14 -25.13 -1.36
C ARG A 346 24.14 -26.37 -2.22
N LYS A 347 22.98 -26.69 -2.78
CA LYS A 347 22.81 -27.73 -3.79
C LYS A 347 21.98 -27.17 -4.93
N GLU A 348 22.43 -27.38 -6.16
CA GLU A 348 21.71 -26.94 -7.34
C GLU A 348 21.68 -28.00 -8.43
N PHE A 349 20.53 -28.12 -9.09
CA PHE A 349 20.38 -28.95 -10.28
C PHE A 349 19.43 -28.29 -11.28
N LYS A 350 19.63 -28.62 -12.56
CA LYS A 350 18.82 -28.08 -13.65
C LYS A 350 17.50 -28.82 -13.76
N VAL A 351 16.45 -28.08 -14.06
CA VAL A 351 15.09 -28.61 -14.17
C VAL A 351 14.47 -28.18 -15.50
N GLY A 352 13.70 -29.10 -16.08
CA GLY A 352 12.97 -28.94 -17.33
C GLY A 352 13.81 -28.95 -18.60
N ASP A 353 13.09 -28.86 -19.72
CA ASP A 353 13.69 -28.98 -21.05
C ASP A 353 14.75 -27.90 -21.30
N GLY A 354 15.96 -28.34 -21.67
CA GLY A 354 17.11 -27.45 -21.82
C GLY A 354 17.63 -26.85 -20.51
N GLY A 355 17.17 -27.33 -19.36
CA GLY A 355 17.61 -26.86 -18.04
C GLY A 355 17.26 -25.40 -17.78
N TRP A 356 16.12 -24.94 -18.29
CA TRP A 356 15.71 -23.53 -18.20
C TRP A 356 15.41 -23.07 -16.77
N LEU A 357 15.09 -24.01 -15.87
CA LEU A 357 14.97 -23.80 -14.43
C LEU A 357 16.22 -24.28 -13.69
N THR A 358 16.48 -23.69 -12.54
CA THR A 358 17.37 -24.25 -11.51
C THR A 358 16.58 -24.43 -10.22
N ALA A 359 16.59 -25.65 -9.69
CA ALA A 359 16.23 -25.90 -8.30
C ALA A 359 17.45 -25.55 -7.44
N SER A 360 17.28 -24.65 -6.47
CA SER A 360 18.33 -24.18 -5.58
C SER A 360 17.93 -24.47 -4.14
N LEU A 361 18.80 -25.18 -3.43
CA LEU A 361 18.61 -25.56 -2.04
C LEU A 361 19.74 -24.98 -1.22
N SER A 362 19.45 -24.57 0.00
CA SER A 362 20.46 -24.27 1.02
C SER A 362 20.12 -24.96 2.31
N ALA A 363 21.15 -25.38 3.03
CA ALA A 363 21.01 -25.99 4.33
C ALA A 363 22.14 -25.52 5.24
N ARG A 364 21.91 -25.60 6.54
CA ARG A 364 22.98 -25.45 7.53
C ARG A 364 23.30 -26.78 8.17
N ASP A 365 24.58 -26.93 8.48
CA ASP A 365 25.15 -27.71 9.55
C ASP A 365 25.33 -26.70 10.70
N TRP A 366 24.33 -26.58 11.56
CA TRP A 366 24.23 -25.50 12.54
C TRP A 366 25.11 -25.72 13.76
N ASP A 367 25.46 -26.97 14.09
CA ASP A 367 26.36 -27.31 15.20
C ASP A 367 27.80 -27.61 14.76
N LYS A 368 28.05 -27.64 13.45
CA LYS A 368 29.36 -27.82 12.82
C LYS A 368 29.97 -29.21 13.08
N ASP A 369 29.14 -30.24 13.25
CA ASP A 369 29.57 -31.62 13.40
C ASP A 369 29.99 -32.30 12.07
N GLY A 370 29.81 -31.59 10.94
CA GLY A 370 30.08 -32.05 9.59
C GLY A 370 28.89 -32.70 8.90
N ARG A 371 27.69 -32.63 9.48
CA ARG A 371 26.44 -33.18 8.94
C ARG A 371 25.36 -32.11 8.88
N ILE A 372 24.69 -32.04 7.74
CA ILE A 372 23.48 -31.21 7.60
C ILE A 372 22.34 -31.89 8.36
N GLU A 373 21.75 -31.23 9.36
CA GLU A 373 20.83 -31.87 10.31
C GLU A 373 19.46 -32.18 9.68
N LYS A 374 18.94 -31.21 8.92
CA LYS A 374 17.59 -31.26 8.32
C LYS A 374 17.62 -30.69 6.90
N PRO A 375 18.30 -31.37 5.94
CA PRO A 375 18.45 -30.85 4.59
C PRO A 375 17.09 -30.68 3.91
N PRO A 376 16.81 -29.52 3.28
CA PRO A 376 15.64 -29.38 2.45
C PRO A 376 15.75 -30.20 1.18
N SER A 377 14.62 -30.41 0.53
CA SER A 377 14.54 -31.19 -0.71
C SER A 377 13.56 -30.60 -1.70
N ILE A 378 13.89 -30.78 -2.98
CA ILE A 378 12.98 -30.62 -4.11
C ILE A 378 12.96 -31.96 -4.84
N THR A 379 11.83 -32.66 -4.79
CA THR A 379 11.66 -34.00 -5.35
C THR A 379 10.36 -34.11 -6.13
N ASN A 380 10.23 -35.11 -7.00
CA ASN A 380 8.91 -35.43 -7.53
C ASN A 380 8.06 -36.02 -6.41
N GLY A 381 6.79 -35.65 -6.41
CA GLY A 381 5.75 -36.25 -5.57
C GLY A 381 4.50 -36.53 -6.38
N THR A 382 3.42 -36.84 -5.68
CA THR A 382 2.11 -37.06 -6.30
C THR A 382 1.05 -36.40 -5.46
N ALA A 383 0.19 -35.62 -6.12
CA ALA A 383 -0.98 -35.00 -5.51
C ALA A 383 -2.21 -35.24 -6.39
N ALA A 384 -3.40 -34.86 -5.91
CA ALA A 384 -4.64 -34.97 -6.67
C ALA A 384 -4.51 -34.25 -8.03
N GLY A 385 -4.46 -34.99 -9.14
CA GLY A 385 -4.31 -34.41 -10.48
C GLY A 385 -2.94 -34.65 -11.16
N GLY A 386 -1.99 -35.32 -10.51
CA GLY A 386 -0.80 -35.86 -11.18
C GLY A 386 0.51 -35.66 -10.43
N THR A 387 1.61 -35.65 -11.19
CA THR A 387 2.96 -35.42 -10.67
C THR A 387 3.14 -33.97 -10.25
N VAL A 388 3.82 -33.77 -9.12
CA VAL A 388 4.16 -32.43 -8.60
C VAL A 388 5.65 -32.36 -8.28
N ALA A 389 6.20 -31.15 -8.25
CA ALA A 389 7.42 -30.89 -7.50
C ALA A 389 7.05 -30.59 -6.05
N GLU A 390 7.59 -31.37 -5.11
CA GLU A 390 7.47 -31.15 -3.67
C GLU A 390 8.69 -30.40 -3.15
N LEU A 391 8.46 -29.24 -2.57
CA LEU A 391 9.44 -28.49 -1.78
C LEU A 391 9.21 -28.87 -0.32
N LYS A 392 10.24 -29.38 0.34
CA LYS A 392 10.20 -29.67 1.78
C LYS A 392 11.37 -28.98 2.46
N VAL A 393 11.06 -28.08 3.36
CA VAL A 393 12.00 -27.39 4.25
C VAL A 393 11.67 -27.85 5.68
N PRO A 394 12.28 -28.96 6.14
CA PRO A 394 11.91 -29.57 7.42
C PRO A 394 12.29 -28.74 8.65
N ASP A 395 13.14 -27.73 8.47
CA ASP A 395 13.58 -26.85 9.54
C ASP A 395 13.93 -25.45 9.02
N HIS A 396 13.84 -24.45 9.90
CA HIS A 396 14.22 -23.07 9.63
C HIS A 396 15.67 -22.92 9.19
N THR A 397 16.53 -23.92 9.37
CA THR A 397 17.91 -23.94 8.87
C THR A 397 18.04 -24.34 7.40
N GLY A 398 16.95 -24.43 6.66
CA GLY A 398 16.92 -24.76 5.23
C GLY A 398 16.23 -23.69 4.38
N GLY A 399 16.42 -23.77 3.07
CA GLY A 399 15.69 -22.99 2.08
C GLY A 399 15.64 -23.72 0.74
N ALA A 400 14.58 -23.52 -0.02
CA ALA A 400 14.30 -24.24 -1.25
C ALA A 400 13.54 -23.37 -2.24
N VAL A 401 14.14 -23.08 -3.40
CA VAL A 401 13.50 -22.29 -4.45
C VAL A 401 13.67 -22.85 -5.85
N PHE A 402 12.69 -22.53 -6.70
CA PHE A 402 12.85 -22.52 -8.14
C PHE A 402 13.18 -21.10 -8.62
N ARG A 403 14.09 -21.03 -9.58
CA ARG A 403 14.48 -19.81 -10.28
C ARG A 403 14.79 -20.10 -11.75
N PRO A 404 14.85 -19.10 -12.63
CA PRO A 404 15.35 -19.34 -13.97
C PRO A 404 16.87 -19.58 -13.96
N THR A 405 17.34 -20.37 -14.92
CA THR A 405 18.78 -20.61 -15.14
C THR A 405 19.48 -19.41 -15.77
N LYS A 406 18.74 -18.59 -16.51
CA LYS A 406 19.21 -17.36 -17.17
C LYS A 406 18.28 -16.21 -16.81
N ALA A 407 18.74 -14.97 -16.96
CA ALA A 407 17.88 -13.79 -16.84
C ALA A 407 16.66 -13.90 -17.77
N LEU A 408 15.53 -13.38 -17.32
CA LEU A 408 14.30 -13.32 -18.10
C LEU A 408 14.45 -12.36 -19.29
N PRO A 409 13.73 -12.59 -20.41
CA PRO A 409 13.70 -11.65 -21.52
C PRO A 409 13.03 -10.33 -21.10
N ASP A 410 13.14 -9.28 -21.93
CA ASP A 410 12.55 -7.97 -21.61
C ASP A 410 11.04 -8.00 -21.37
N GLN A 411 10.32 -8.91 -22.01
CA GLN A 411 8.88 -9.06 -21.82
C GLN A 411 8.55 -10.53 -21.63
N TYR A 412 7.80 -10.83 -20.58
CA TYR A 412 7.48 -12.20 -20.19
C TYR A 412 6.18 -12.25 -19.40
N ARG A 413 5.60 -13.45 -19.35
CA ARG A 413 4.70 -13.87 -18.29
C ARG A 413 5.23 -15.15 -17.68
N ILE A 414 5.43 -15.16 -16.36
CA ILE A 414 5.68 -16.37 -15.58
C ILE A 414 4.38 -16.73 -14.88
N GLU A 415 4.01 -18.00 -14.93
CA GLU A 415 2.81 -18.53 -14.30
C GLU A 415 3.15 -19.90 -13.70
N TYR A 416 2.64 -20.17 -12.51
CA TYR A 416 2.72 -21.50 -11.94
C TYR A 416 1.49 -21.80 -11.10
N LYS A 417 1.29 -23.08 -10.80
CA LYS A 417 0.20 -23.54 -9.94
C LYS A 417 0.72 -24.13 -8.64
N LEU A 418 0.22 -23.61 -7.53
CA LEU A 418 0.43 -24.09 -6.18
C LEU A 418 -0.67 -25.10 -5.82
N LYS A 419 -0.26 -26.29 -5.37
CA LYS A 419 -1.14 -27.42 -5.12
C LYS A 419 -1.34 -27.72 -3.63
N THR A 420 -0.28 -27.66 -2.86
CA THR A 420 -0.32 -27.76 -1.40
C THR A 420 0.55 -26.68 -0.79
N LEU A 421 0.16 -26.22 0.40
CA LEU A 421 0.91 -25.24 1.17
C LEU A 421 0.78 -25.55 2.67
N ASP A 422 1.92 -25.82 3.27
CA ASP A 422 2.11 -26.08 4.69
C ASP A 422 3.28 -25.23 5.19
N PHE A 423 3.19 -23.93 4.91
CA PHE A 423 4.04 -22.87 5.44
C PHE A 423 3.15 -21.91 6.21
N GLY A 424 3.35 -21.82 7.53
CA GLY A 424 2.59 -20.91 8.39
C GLY A 424 1.07 -21.12 8.38
N GLY A 425 0.39 -20.19 9.03
CA GLY A 425 -1.06 -20.09 9.00
C GLY A 425 -1.78 -20.81 10.13
N LYS A 426 -3.10 -20.64 10.16
CA LYS A 426 -4.04 -21.43 10.95
C LYS A 426 -4.55 -22.59 10.09
N ARG A 427 -4.78 -23.73 10.72
CA ARG A 427 -5.61 -24.82 10.17
C ARG A 427 -6.73 -25.07 11.16
N ASN A 428 -7.96 -25.16 10.67
CA ASN A 428 -9.14 -25.35 11.52
C ASN A 428 -9.23 -24.34 12.69
N GLY A 429 -8.83 -23.08 12.43
CA GLY A 429 -8.88 -21.98 13.41
C GLY A 429 -7.70 -21.87 14.38
N THR A 430 -6.70 -22.76 14.32
CA THR A 430 -5.54 -22.77 15.24
C THR A 430 -4.22 -22.72 14.49
N ILE A 431 -3.24 -21.97 15.00
CA ILE A 431 -1.85 -22.01 14.52
C ILE A 431 -1.11 -23.26 14.99
N ASP A 432 -1.64 -23.94 16.01
CA ASP A 432 -1.17 -25.24 16.49
C ASP A 432 -1.98 -26.32 15.77
N TYR A 433 -1.35 -27.01 14.82
CA TYR A 433 -1.98 -28.05 14.00
C TYR A 433 -0.95 -29.11 13.62
N ASP A 434 -1.37 -30.36 13.42
CA ASP A 434 -0.52 -31.46 12.92
C ASP A 434 0.86 -31.57 13.62
N ASN A 435 0.89 -31.39 14.95
CA ASN A 435 2.10 -31.35 15.78
C ASN A 435 3.10 -30.24 15.38
N ARG A 436 2.58 -29.14 14.87
CA ARG A 436 3.30 -27.94 14.44
C ARG A 436 2.72 -26.68 15.08
N VAL A 437 3.53 -25.63 15.14
CA VAL A 437 3.12 -24.27 15.54
C VAL A 437 3.50 -23.32 14.42
N ASN A 438 2.50 -22.70 13.78
CA ASN A 438 2.65 -21.82 12.63
C ASN A 438 3.54 -22.45 11.55
N GLY A 439 3.30 -23.72 11.20
CA GLY A 439 4.05 -24.48 10.19
C GLY A 439 5.36 -25.13 10.66
N TYR A 440 5.90 -24.74 11.82
CA TYR A 440 7.13 -25.33 12.38
C TYR A 440 6.88 -26.57 13.22
N SER A 441 7.81 -27.53 13.21
CA SER A 441 7.78 -28.62 14.19
C SER A 441 7.91 -28.11 15.63
N LYS A 442 7.27 -28.81 16.57
CA LYS A 442 7.41 -28.53 18.01
C LYS A 442 8.76 -28.98 18.60
N ASP A 443 9.44 -29.92 17.94
CA ASP A 443 10.71 -30.47 18.42
C ASP A 443 11.88 -29.49 18.24
N GLY A 444 12.79 -29.47 19.22
CA GLY A 444 14.02 -28.66 19.19
C GLY A 444 13.80 -27.17 19.42
N CYS A 445 14.90 -26.41 19.43
CA CYS A 445 14.86 -24.95 19.39
C CYS A 445 14.84 -24.48 17.92
N LYS A 446 14.00 -23.49 17.63
CA LYS A 446 13.83 -22.94 16.28
C LYS A 446 14.09 -21.44 16.35
N THR A 447 15.22 -20.96 15.85
CA THR A 447 15.65 -19.59 16.18
C THR A 447 16.09 -18.81 14.96
N GLN A 448 16.02 -17.48 15.02
CA GLN A 448 16.46 -16.66 13.89
C GLN A 448 17.99 -16.59 13.72
N HIS A 449 18.76 -17.34 14.51
CA HIS A 449 20.22 -17.22 14.62
C HIS A 449 20.96 -17.18 13.27
N PRO A 450 22.01 -16.34 13.15
CA PRO A 450 22.36 -15.19 13.99
C PRO A 450 21.64 -13.88 13.60
N TRP A 451 20.48 -13.94 12.93
CA TRP A 451 19.86 -12.80 12.25
C TRP A 451 18.62 -12.32 13.00
N GLY A 452 18.78 -11.39 13.95
CA GLY A 452 17.64 -10.83 14.67
C GLY A 452 16.82 -9.86 13.84
N GLU A 453 15.51 -9.79 14.07
CA GLU A 453 14.65 -8.70 13.56
C GLU A 453 14.79 -7.41 14.40
N GLY A 454 15.97 -6.78 14.33
CA GLY A 454 16.21 -5.44 14.85
C GLY A 454 16.87 -5.39 16.23
N SER A 455 17.59 -4.28 16.50
CA SER A 455 18.67 -4.10 17.50
C SER A 455 18.36 -4.36 18.98
N ASN A 456 17.13 -4.78 19.32
CA ASN A 456 16.67 -5.02 20.69
C ASN A 456 15.95 -6.38 20.83
N SER A 457 16.10 -7.28 19.84
CA SER A 457 15.50 -8.61 19.91
C SER A 457 16.35 -9.51 20.82
N PRO A 458 15.76 -10.44 21.59
CA PRO A 458 16.53 -11.40 22.40
C PRO A 458 17.56 -12.16 21.56
N GLY A 459 18.83 -12.17 21.98
CA GLY A 459 19.97 -12.69 21.21
C GLY A 459 20.57 -11.70 20.19
N TRP A 460 19.93 -10.55 19.96
CA TRP A 460 20.41 -9.45 19.10
C TRP A 460 20.50 -8.12 19.88
N GLU A 461 21.11 -8.15 21.06
CA GLU A 461 21.59 -6.97 21.79
C GLU A 461 23.07 -6.67 21.47
N GLY A 462 23.49 -7.01 20.24
CA GLY A 462 24.89 -6.87 19.79
C GLY A 462 25.81 -8.05 20.17
N ASP A 463 25.28 -9.14 20.73
CA ASP A 463 26.05 -10.35 21.04
C ASP A 463 25.69 -11.52 20.12
N ALA A 464 26.42 -11.62 19.02
CA ALA A 464 26.28 -12.69 18.05
C ALA A 464 26.78 -14.07 18.55
N SER A 465 27.44 -14.09 19.71
CA SER A 465 28.05 -15.28 20.30
C SER A 465 27.13 -16.02 21.28
N ALA A 466 25.94 -15.48 21.55
CA ALA A 466 24.93 -16.14 22.37
C ALA A 466 24.63 -17.56 21.85
N PRO A 467 24.47 -18.55 22.74
CA PRO A 467 24.14 -19.93 22.37
C PRO A 467 22.93 -20.00 21.44
N TYR A 468 22.99 -20.84 20.41
CA TYR A 468 21.99 -20.93 19.34
C TYR A 468 20.52 -20.98 19.82
N CYS A 469 20.21 -21.76 20.87
CA CYS A 469 18.85 -21.89 21.40
C CYS A 469 18.41 -20.72 22.31
N GLU A 470 19.30 -19.79 22.67
CA GLU A 470 18.97 -18.57 23.40
C GLU A 470 18.60 -17.42 22.46
N TRP A 471 18.78 -17.62 21.15
CA TRP A 471 18.27 -16.70 20.14
C TRP A 471 16.75 -16.78 20.06
N GLN A 472 16.15 -15.67 19.64
CA GLN A 472 14.72 -15.54 19.53
C GLN A 472 14.06 -16.69 18.76
N ASP A 473 13.07 -17.31 19.38
CA ASP A 473 12.32 -18.41 18.79
C ASP A 473 11.38 -17.91 17.68
N VAL A 474 11.38 -18.60 16.52
CA VAL A 474 10.54 -18.24 15.35
C VAL A 474 9.09 -18.67 15.50
N ARG A 475 8.77 -19.46 16.53
CA ARG A 475 7.43 -20.01 16.77
C ARG A 475 6.57 -19.14 17.68
N GLU A 476 7.16 -18.24 18.45
CA GLU A 476 6.48 -17.52 19.53
C GLU A 476 6.82 -16.03 19.58
N GLY A 477 5.96 -15.26 20.27
CA GLY A 477 6.20 -13.86 20.61
C GLY A 477 6.13 -12.87 19.46
N ASN A 478 6.62 -11.65 19.74
CA ASN A 478 6.48 -10.47 18.87
C ASN A 478 7.28 -10.53 17.57
N TYR A 479 8.17 -11.52 17.41
CA TYR A 479 8.90 -11.73 16.17
C TYR A 479 8.84 -13.18 15.68
N GLY A 480 7.83 -13.94 16.10
CA GLY A 480 7.53 -15.26 15.52
C GLY A 480 6.80 -15.10 14.18
N TYR A 481 7.30 -15.71 13.12
CA TYR A 481 6.66 -15.71 11.80
C TYR A 481 7.12 -16.90 10.95
N ASN A 482 6.31 -17.23 9.95
CA ASN A 482 6.62 -18.20 8.91
C ASN A 482 6.07 -17.68 7.58
N GLY A 483 6.40 -18.29 6.44
CA GLY A 483 6.04 -17.72 5.16
C GLY A 483 6.49 -18.51 3.95
N PHE A 484 6.06 -18.04 2.79
CA PHE A 484 6.36 -18.65 1.50
C PHE A 484 6.30 -17.59 0.41
N HIS A 485 7.30 -17.55 -0.47
CA HIS A 485 7.28 -16.66 -1.61
C HIS A 485 6.55 -17.34 -2.76
N TYR A 486 5.32 -16.89 -3.00
CA TYR A 486 4.53 -17.40 -4.10
C TYR A 486 5.23 -17.12 -5.43
N LEU A 487 5.49 -15.86 -5.74
CA LEU A 487 6.23 -15.48 -6.94
C LEU A 487 6.81 -14.08 -6.75
N SER A 488 8.13 -13.96 -6.87
CA SER A 488 8.85 -12.69 -6.71
C SER A 488 9.67 -12.39 -7.95
N ILE A 489 9.93 -11.12 -8.24
CA ILE A 489 10.94 -10.69 -9.23
C ILE A 489 12.06 -9.97 -8.50
N VAL A 490 13.29 -10.42 -8.70
CA VAL A 490 14.51 -9.75 -8.26
C VAL A 490 15.35 -9.27 -9.42
N ASP A 491 16.24 -8.33 -9.13
CA ASP A 491 17.00 -7.55 -10.10
C ASP A 491 18.45 -8.08 -10.32
N PHE A 492 18.71 -9.35 -10.01
CA PHE A 492 20.01 -10.02 -10.12
C PHE A 492 19.87 -11.48 -10.59
N GLN A 493 20.94 -12.05 -11.18
CA GLN A 493 20.85 -13.29 -11.98
C GLN A 493 20.91 -14.58 -11.18
N ASN A 494 21.51 -14.57 -9.99
CA ASN A 494 21.74 -15.79 -9.21
C ASN A 494 21.07 -15.75 -7.83
N PRO A 495 19.73 -15.66 -7.78
CA PRO A 495 19.00 -15.83 -6.53
C PRO A 495 19.33 -17.18 -5.88
N ALA A 496 19.77 -17.17 -4.62
CA ALA A 496 19.99 -18.37 -3.82
C ALA A 496 19.35 -18.21 -2.42
N PRO A 497 18.72 -19.27 -1.89
CA PRO A 497 18.07 -19.24 -0.59
C PRO A 497 19.15 -19.39 0.49
N ARG A 498 20.02 -18.41 0.71
CA ARG A 498 21.19 -18.57 1.61
C ARG A 498 21.23 -17.54 2.73
N ASN A 499 20.02 -17.21 3.18
CA ASN A 499 19.74 -16.27 4.25
C ASN A 499 20.40 -14.92 4.06
N ASN A 500 19.68 -14.06 3.34
CA ASN A 500 20.28 -12.85 2.85
C ASN A 500 19.29 -11.69 2.94
N HIS A 501 19.55 -10.80 3.89
CA HIS A 501 18.89 -9.51 4.03
C HIS A 501 18.88 -8.68 2.73
N PHE A 502 19.90 -8.81 1.87
CA PHE A 502 20.03 -8.08 0.60
C PHE A 502 18.89 -8.35 -0.39
N TRP A 503 18.25 -9.51 -0.29
CA TRP A 503 17.08 -9.79 -1.10
C TRP A 503 15.97 -8.76 -0.90
N HIS A 504 15.75 -8.32 0.34
CA HIS A 504 14.70 -7.35 0.63
C HIS A 504 14.86 -6.06 -0.17
N TYR A 505 16.09 -5.70 -0.51
CA TYR A 505 16.48 -4.48 -1.22
C TYR A 505 16.58 -4.66 -2.74
N ARG A 506 16.53 -5.89 -3.22
CA ARG A 506 16.73 -6.24 -4.64
C ARG A 506 15.47 -6.85 -5.27
N ARG A 507 14.35 -6.82 -4.54
CA ARG A 507 13.00 -7.17 -5.03
C ARG A 507 12.42 -6.00 -5.82
N LYS A 508 11.95 -6.25 -7.03
CA LYS A 508 11.12 -5.32 -7.81
C LYS A 508 9.64 -5.54 -7.49
N VAL A 509 9.25 -6.81 -7.42
CA VAL A 509 7.86 -7.27 -7.24
C VAL A 509 7.84 -8.43 -6.25
N LEU A 510 6.82 -8.50 -5.40
CA LEU A 510 6.63 -9.62 -4.47
C LEU A 510 5.15 -10.04 -4.36
N MET A 511 4.93 -11.34 -4.54
CA MET A 511 3.79 -12.05 -3.99
C MET A 511 4.27 -13.08 -2.99
N ASP A 512 3.91 -12.91 -1.72
CA ASP A 512 4.27 -13.81 -0.63
C ASP A 512 3.12 -14.00 0.37
N SER A 513 3.30 -14.98 1.25
CA SER A 513 2.61 -15.07 2.52
C SER A 513 3.62 -14.86 3.62
N PHE A 514 3.25 -13.97 4.54
CA PHE A 514 4.00 -13.71 5.75
C PHE A 514 3.05 -13.96 6.92
N ALA A 515 3.06 -15.19 7.42
CA ALA A 515 2.20 -15.68 8.49
C ALA A 515 2.80 -15.34 9.86
N GLN A 516 2.29 -14.29 10.49
CA GLN A 516 2.79 -13.84 11.78
C GLN A 516 2.17 -14.60 12.93
N HIS A 517 2.94 -14.77 14.01
CA HIS A 517 2.41 -15.20 15.29
C HIS A 517 1.38 -14.18 15.80
N PRO A 518 0.28 -14.59 16.45
CA PRO A 518 -0.74 -13.69 17.00
C PRO A 518 -0.17 -12.52 17.83
N ASP A 519 0.88 -12.77 18.61
CA ASP A 519 1.51 -11.75 19.45
C ASP A 519 2.25 -10.68 18.65
N ARG A 520 2.65 -10.98 17.41
CA ARG A 520 3.28 -10.02 16.49
C ARG A 520 2.25 -9.13 15.77
N VAL A 521 0.97 -9.47 15.81
CA VAL A 521 -0.05 -8.78 15.00
C VAL A 521 -0.19 -7.32 15.44
N GLY A 522 0.27 -6.41 14.57
CA GLY A 522 0.30 -4.96 14.80
C GLY A 522 1.66 -4.29 14.59
N SER A 523 2.74 -5.06 14.41
CA SER A 523 4.11 -4.50 14.29
C SER A 523 4.83 -4.73 12.96
N GLY A 524 4.31 -5.51 12.00
CA GLY A 524 5.14 -5.85 10.83
C GLY A 524 4.51 -6.35 9.53
N THR A 525 3.31 -6.93 9.49
CA THR A 525 2.63 -7.24 8.22
C THR A 525 1.14 -7.11 8.30
N GLY A 526 0.55 -6.60 7.22
CA GLY A 526 -0.89 -6.63 6.98
C GLY A 526 -1.68 -6.13 8.17
N GLY A 527 -1.71 -4.83 8.46
CA GLY A 527 -2.65 -4.32 9.48
C GLY A 527 -4.12 -4.67 9.17
N ARG A 528 -4.37 -5.15 7.94
CA ARG A 528 -5.66 -5.53 7.39
C ARG A 528 -5.50 -6.50 6.21
N VAL A 529 -6.55 -7.27 5.95
CA VAL A 529 -6.71 -8.13 4.77
C VAL A 529 -7.92 -7.65 3.99
N CYS A 530 -7.78 -7.52 2.67
CA CYS A 530 -8.89 -7.16 1.80
C CYS A 530 -9.79 -8.38 1.57
N ASN A 531 -11.07 -8.23 1.87
CA ASN A 531 -12.09 -9.13 1.35
C ASN A 531 -12.47 -8.68 -0.06
N SER A 532 -11.87 -9.31 -1.06
CA SER A 532 -12.09 -8.97 -2.47
C SER A 532 -13.47 -9.38 -2.99
N GLY A 533 -14.31 -10.04 -2.18
CA GLY A 533 -15.70 -10.33 -2.54
C GLY A 533 -16.63 -9.13 -2.37
N ASN A 534 -16.24 -8.14 -1.56
CA ASN A 534 -17.05 -6.95 -1.29
C ASN A 534 -16.22 -5.66 -1.08
N ASP A 535 -14.92 -5.71 -1.35
CA ASP A 535 -13.96 -4.61 -1.24
C ASP A 535 -13.94 -3.93 0.13
N THR A 536 -14.01 -4.74 1.19
CA THR A 536 -13.87 -4.26 2.57
C THR A 536 -12.66 -4.88 3.26
N TYR A 537 -12.03 -4.12 4.15
CA TYR A 537 -10.94 -4.60 4.99
C TYR A 537 -11.46 -5.23 6.28
N TYR A 538 -10.80 -6.30 6.72
CA TYR A 538 -10.90 -6.86 8.06
C TYR A 538 -9.52 -6.97 8.71
N ASP A 539 -9.47 -7.09 10.03
CA ASP A 539 -8.20 -7.16 10.76
C ASP A 539 -7.47 -8.47 10.43
N TYR A 540 -6.16 -8.39 10.23
CA TYR A 540 -5.35 -9.57 9.95
C TYR A 540 -5.36 -10.61 11.07
N LYS A 541 -5.55 -10.21 12.32
CA LYS A 541 -5.74 -11.15 13.46
C LYS A 541 -6.93 -12.10 13.25
N ASP A 542 -7.93 -11.65 12.49
CA ASP A 542 -9.16 -12.40 12.17
C ASP A 542 -8.99 -13.29 10.93
N SER A 543 -7.83 -13.24 10.26
CA SER A 543 -7.48 -14.11 9.15
C SER A 543 -6.93 -15.47 9.62
N SER A 544 -6.73 -16.37 8.66
CA SER A 544 -5.96 -17.60 8.80
C SER A 544 -4.44 -17.38 8.85
N PHE A 545 -3.93 -16.14 8.72
CA PHE A 545 -2.51 -15.83 8.54
C PHE A 545 -1.86 -16.43 7.27
N SER A 546 -2.59 -17.20 6.47
CA SER A 546 -2.18 -17.64 5.13
C SER A 546 -2.67 -16.63 4.09
N THR A 547 -2.16 -15.40 4.18
CA THR A 547 -2.59 -14.31 3.30
C THR A 547 -1.75 -14.24 2.02
N VAL A 548 -2.27 -13.53 1.02
CA VAL A 548 -1.53 -13.18 -0.21
C VAL A 548 -1.24 -11.70 -0.16
N ASN A 549 0.01 -11.34 0.11
CA ASN A 549 0.47 -9.98 -0.11
C ASN A 549 0.82 -9.82 -1.58
N MET A 550 0.41 -8.71 -2.19
CA MET A 550 0.76 -8.36 -3.56
C MET A 550 1.30 -6.94 -3.53
N TRP A 551 2.61 -6.78 -3.72
CA TRP A 551 3.23 -5.46 -3.62
C TRP A 551 4.46 -5.31 -4.51
N ILE A 552 4.86 -4.06 -4.71
CA ILE A 552 6.02 -3.66 -5.52
C ILE A 552 6.92 -2.74 -4.72
N SER A 553 8.20 -2.70 -5.08
CA SER A 553 9.17 -1.76 -4.50
C SER A 553 9.13 -0.43 -5.24
N GLY A 554 8.96 0.69 -4.52
CA GLY A 554 9.00 2.05 -5.07
C GLY A 554 9.97 3.01 -4.34
N LEU A 555 10.21 4.17 -4.93
CA LEU A 555 10.99 5.30 -4.38
C LEU A 555 10.10 6.53 -4.18
N PRO A 556 10.31 7.39 -3.14
CA PRO A 556 11.44 8.34 -3.14
C PRO A 556 12.29 8.42 -1.84
N ASN A 557 11.92 7.73 -0.76
CA ASN A 557 12.59 7.89 0.55
C ASN A 557 13.53 6.74 0.85
N TRP A 558 14.72 6.79 0.27
CA TRP A 558 15.80 5.88 0.60
C TRP A 558 16.58 6.41 1.81
N THR A 559 16.28 5.88 3.01
CA THR A 559 17.10 6.14 4.21
C THR A 559 17.22 4.87 5.07
N PRO A 560 18.31 4.09 4.96
CA PRO A 560 18.70 3.09 5.96
C PRO A 560 18.63 3.65 7.39
N GLY A 561 17.86 3.00 8.26
CA GLY A 561 17.93 3.21 9.71
C GLY A 561 19.11 2.47 10.33
N LYS A 562 19.44 2.78 11.59
CA LYS A 562 20.48 2.06 12.36
C LYS A 562 19.99 0.68 12.77
N GLY A 563 20.78 -0.37 12.54
CA GLY A 563 20.44 -1.76 12.90
C GLY A 563 19.25 -2.32 12.13
N GLY A 564 18.80 -1.62 11.09
CA GLY A 564 17.53 -1.84 10.42
C GLY A 564 17.71 -2.19 8.96
N LEU A 565 16.77 -2.98 8.43
CA LEU A 565 16.74 -3.25 7.01
C LEU A 565 16.35 -1.98 6.24
N ALA A 566 17.25 -1.44 5.43
CA ALA A 566 17.05 -0.28 4.56
C ALA A 566 16.06 -0.57 3.41
N GLY A 567 14.77 -0.71 3.69
CA GLY A 567 13.81 -1.19 2.70
C GLY A 567 13.50 -0.17 1.61
N ASN A 568 13.47 -0.62 0.35
CA ASN A 568 12.64 0.01 -0.67
C ASN A 568 11.22 0.16 -0.12
N SER A 569 10.55 1.28 -0.40
CA SER A 569 9.18 1.46 0.08
C SER A 569 8.27 0.40 -0.55
N GLN A 570 7.56 -0.35 0.29
CA GLN A 570 6.65 -1.40 -0.15
C GLN A 570 5.32 -0.76 -0.50
N TRP A 571 4.80 -1.05 -1.69
CA TRP A 571 3.52 -0.54 -2.13
C TRP A 571 2.53 -1.68 -2.40
N SER A 572 1.59 -1.87 -1.49
CA SER A 572 0.55 -2.90 -1.54
C SER A 572 -0.52 -2.58 -2.58
N MET A 573 -1.02 -3.61 -3.26
CA MET A 573 -2.14 -3.51 -4.21
C MET A 573 -3.22 -4.51 -3.81
N THR A 574 -4.46 -4.01 -3.69
CA THR A 574 -5.64 -4.83 -3.35
C THR A 574 -6.86 -4.30 -4.10
N SER A 575 -7.93 -5.11 -4.24
CA SER A 575 -9.18 -4.64 -4.86
C SER A 575 -9.86 -3.56 -4.01
N CYS A 576 -9.69 -3.59 -2.69
CA CYS A 576 -10.12 -2.55 -1.75
C CYS A 576 -9.49 -1.17 -1.98
N LEU A 577 -8.48 -1.08 -2.88
CA LEU A 577 -7.83 0.16 -3.31
C LEU A 577 -8.04 0.42 -4.80
N ASP A 578 -8.97 -0.28 -5.45
CA ASP A 578 -9.14 -0.27 -6.90
C ASP A 578 -7.84 -0.63 -7.66
N GLY A 579 -6.97 -1.45 -7.03
CA GLY A 579 -5.65 -1.79 -7.56
C GLY A 579 -4.59 -0.70 -7.46
N VAL A 580 -4.92 0.47 -6.89
CA VAL A 580 -3.95 1.55 -6.64
C VAL A 580 -2.99 1.14 -5.54
N THR A 581 -1.71 1.39 -5.79
CA THR A 581 -0.61 1.11 -4.87
C THR A 581 -0.64 2.04 -3.64
N GLU A 582 -0.54 1.49 -2.43
CA GLU A 582 -0.42 2.27 -1.17
C GLU A 582 0.74 1.77 -0.30
N GLN A 583 1.32 2.64 0.53
CA GLN A 583 2.38 2.23 1.46
C GLN A 583 1.88 1.49 2.72
N GLN A 584 0.57 1.53 2.99
CA GLN A 584 0.00 0.77 4.09
C GLN A 584 0.11 -0.73 3.77
N LEU A 585 0.63 -1.51 4.71
CA LEU A 585 0.72 -2.96 4.57
C LEU A 585 -0.68 -3.57 4.61
N SER A 586 -1.09 -4.14 3.47
CA SER A 586 -2.42 -4.70 3.24
C SER A 586 -2.29 -5.98 2.41
N SER A 587 -2.91 -7.08 2.85
CA SER A 587 -2.96 -8.30 2.04
C SER A 587 -4.13 -8.24 1.05
N ALA A 588 -3.92 -8.73 -0.17
CA ALA A 588 -4.89 -8.70 -1.26
C ALA A 588 -5.98 -9.78 -1.12
N ALA A 589 -5.63 -10.92 -0.51
CA ALA A 589 -6.55 -12.02 -0.25
C ALA A 589 -6.06 -12.90 0.90
N GLU A 590 -6.89 -13.86 1.27
CA GLU A 590 -6.59 -14.95 2.21
C GLU A 590 -6.78 -16.30 1.51
N LEU A 591 -5.77 -17.15 1.54
CA LEU A 591 -5.86 -18.52 1.05
C LEU A 591 -6.68 -19.38 2.02
N GLN A 592 -7.18 -20.50 1.52
CA GLN A 592 -7.80 -21.57 2.30
C GLN A 592 -6.97 -22.85 2.13
N PRO A 593 -5.83 -22.99 2.82
CA PRO A 593 -4.98 -24.18 2.70
C PRO A 593 -5.70 -25.49 3.00
N GLU A 594 -6.79 -25.47 3.78
CA GLU A 594 -7.67 -26.59 4.06
C GLU A 594 -8.43 -27.12 2.82
N LEU A 595 -8.54 -26.32 1.75
CA LEU A 595 -9.10 -26.75 0.46
C LEU A 595 -8.03 -27.40 -0.44
N MET A 596 -6.76 -27.35 -0.06
CA MET A 596 -5.69 -28.09 -0.72
C MET A 596 -5.67 -29.53 -0.18
N PRO A 597 -5.50 -30.55 -1.05
CA PRO A 597 -5.01 -30.48 -2.42
C PRO A 597 -6.10 -30.40 -3.50
N ASP A 598 -7.37 -30.24 -3.16
CA ASP A 598 -8.46 -30.38 -4.13
C ASP A 598 -8.58 -29.17 -5.08
N GLN A 599 -8.04 -28.02 -4.69
CA GLN A 599 -8.02 -26.79 -5.49
C GLN A 599 -6.61 -26.24 -5.68
N ASP A 600 -6.31 -25.83 -6.91
CA ASP A 600 -5.05 -25.17 -7.24
C ASP A 600 -5.20 -23.65 -7.08
N TYR A 601 -4.14 -22.99 -6.61
CA TYR A 601 -3.98 -21.54 -6.75
C TYR A 601 -2.98 -21.25 -7.86
N VAL A 602 -3.29 -20.28 -8.71
CA VAL A 602 -2.43 -19.85 -9.81
C VAL A 602 -1.81 -18.51 -9.46
N PHE A 603 -0.49 -18.40 -9.57
CA PHE A 603 0.22 -17.14 -9.41
C PHE A 603 0.94 -16.80 -10.69
N ALA A 604 0.82 -15.55 -11.14
CA ALA A 604 1.50 -15.08 -12.33
C ALA A 604 2.05 -13.66 -12.18
N ILE A 605 3.20 -13.41 -12.80
CA ILE A 605 3.76 -12.07 -12.99
C ILE A 605 4.01 -11.88 -14.48
N GLU A 606 3.53 -10.76 -15.00
CA GLU A 606 3.75 -10.30 -16.36
C GLU A 606 4.59 -9.02 -16.33
N ARG A 607 5.63 -8.95 -17.16
CA ARG A 607 6.33 -7.72 -17.52
C ARG A 607 6.06 -7.45 -18.99
N ASP A 608 5.41 -6.34 -19.28
CA ASP A 608 5.20 -5.86 -20.65
C ASP A 608 6.05 -4.60 -20.92
N ALA A 609 5.71 -3.85 -21.97
CA ALA A 609 6.43 -2.63 -22.30
C ALA A 609 6.14 -1.46 -21.33
N THR A 610 5.08 -1.55 -20.53
CA THR A 610 4.58 -0.46 -19.71
C THR A 610 4.79 -0.68 -18.21
N GLY A 611 4.84 -1.93 -17.74
CA GLY A 611 4.94 -2.20 -16.30
C GLY A 611 4.94 -3.67 -15.91
N TYR A 612 4.61 -3.91 -14.64
CA TYR A 612 4.38 -5.24 -14.09
C TYR A 612 2.90 -5.46 -13.82
N THR A 613 2.42 -6.67 -14.10
CA THR A 613 1.10 -7.13 -13.70
C THR A 613 1.25 -8.32 -12.76
N LEU A 614 0.70 -8.20 -11.54
CA LEU A 614 0.65 -9.30 -10.57
C LEU A 614 -0.73 -9.93 -10.64
N GLU A 615 -0.77 -11.26 -10.59
CA GLU A 615 -2.01 -12.01 -10.66
C GLU A 615 -2.00 -13.19 -9.68
N ALA A 616 -3.10 -13.33 -8.93
CA ALA A 616 -3.38 -14.46 -8.07
C ALA A 616 -4.80 -14.96 -8.33
N SER A 617 -4.97 -16.23 -8.65
CA SER A 617 -6.27 -16.84 -8.91
C SER A 617 -6.50 -18.06 -8.03
N GLY A 618 -7.72 -18.22 -7.51
CA GLY A 618 -8.10 -19.36 -6.68
C GLY A 618 -9.34 -19.06 -5.86
N ASN A 619 -9.63 -19.94 -4.91
CA ASN A 619 -10.77 -19.80 -4.00
C ASN A 619 -10.34 -19.13 -2.70
N PHE A 620 -10.47 -17.80 -2.62
CA PHE A 620 -10.02 -17.05 -1.45
C PHE A 620 -11.08 -17.02 -0.35
N ALA A 621 -10.63 -17.05 0.92
CA ALA A 621 -11.54 -16.98 2.06
C ALA A 621 -12.38 -15.70 1.99
N ARG A 622 -13.69 -15.79 2.31
CA ARG A 622 -14.69 -14.70 2.27
C ARG A 622 -14.99 -14.11 0.87
N ALA A 623 -14.23 -14.49 -0.14
CA ALA A 623 -14.29 -13.89 -1.46
C ALA A 623 -14.60 -14.91 -2.58
N GLY A 624 -14.44 -16.21 -2.30
CA GLY A 624 -14.75 -17.29 -3.24
C GLY A 624 -13.76 -17.41 -4.40
N GLN A 625 -14.15 -18.17 -5.43
CA GLN A 625 -13.34 -18.36 -6.64
C GLN A 625 -13.25 -17.08 -7.47
N GLN A 626 -12.04 -16.56 -7.66
CA GLN A 626 -11.79 -15.36 -8.47
C GLN A 626 -10.34 -15.24 -8.93
N THR A 627 -10.08 -14.23 -9.75
CA THR A 627 -8.76 -13.81 -10.20
C THR A 627 -8.53 -12.36 -9.77
N LEU A 628 -7.55 -12.14 -8.91
CA LEU A 628 -7.02 -10.82 -8.57
C LEU A 628 -5.92 -10.48 -9.55
N ARG A 629 -6.01 -9.31 -10.20
CA ARG A 629 -5.04 -8.88 -11.20
C ARG A 629 -4.81 -7.38 -11.10
N PHE A 630 -3.58 -6.97 -10.81
CA PHE A 630 -3.21 -5.57 -10.63
C PHE A 630 -2.02 -5.21 -11.52
N HIS A 631 -2.19 -4.17 -12.34
CA HIS A 631 -1.12 -3.64 -13.20
C HIS A 631 -0.55 -2.37 -12.58
N ARG A 632 0.78 -2.28 -12.53
CA ARG A 632 1.48 -1.05 -12.21
C ARG A 632 2.45 -0.68 -13.34
N PRO A 633 2.30 0.49 -13.97
CA PRO A 633 3.29 1.04 -14.89
C PRO A 633 4.66 1.20 -14.23
N PHE A 634 5.77 1.18 -14.97
CA PHE A 634 7.10 1.32 -14.38
C PHE A 634 7.27 2.62 -13.59
N VAL A 635 6.58 3.69 -13.98
CA VAL A 635 6.62 5.01 -13.33
C VAL A 635 5.19 5.55 -13.25
N VAL A 636 4.77 6.01 -12.07
CA VAL A 636 3.50 6.73 -11.82
C VAL A 636 3.81 7.85 -10.82
N ASP A 637 3.32 9.06 -11.05
CA ASP A 637 3.54 10.26 -10.22
C ASP A 637 5.02 10.50 -9.90
N ASP A 638 5.87 10.35 -10.92
CA ASP A 638 7.32 10.42 -10.82
C ASP A 638 7.99 9.34 -9.94
N LYS A 639 7.22 8.43 -9.33
CA LYS A 639 7.69 7.34 -8.47
C LYS A 639 7.88 6.06 -9.27
N PRO A 640 9.13 5.69 -9.58
CA PRO A 640 9.40 4.50 -10.36
C PRO A 640 9.39 3.25 -9.48
N ILE A 641 9.14 2.11 -10.10
CA ILE A 641 9.44 0.80 -9.52
C ILE A 641 10.96 0.68 -9.44
N TRP A 642 11.46 0.25 -8.29
CA TRP A 642 12.89 0.06 -8.07
C TRP A 642 13.52 -0.80 -9.18
N HIS A 643 14.59 -0.30 -9.80
CA HIS A 643 15.35 -1.00 -10.83
C HIS A 643 14.52 -1.58 -11.98
N TYR A 644 13.43 -0.91 -12.38
CA TYR A 644 12.56 -1.45 -13.43
C TYR A 644 13.25 -1.65 -14.79
N ASN A 645 14.32 -0.89 -15.07
CA ASN A 645 15.09 -0.93 -16.31
C ASN A 645 15.86 -2.24 -16.45
N VAL A 646 15.56 -2.99 -17.51
CA VAL A 646 16.28 -4.22 -17.88
C VAL A 646 17.26 -3.98 -19.04
N LYS A 647 17.22 -2.78 -19.64
CA LYS A 647 18.15 -2.34 -20.69
C LYS A 647 18.74 -0.96 -20.41
N PRO A 648 19.96 -0.68 -20.91
CA PRO A 648 20.49 0.67 -20.95
C PRO A 648 19.55 1.60 -21.72
N GLY A 649 19.29 2.79 -21.16
CA GLY A 649 18.43 3.82 -21.76
C GLY A 649 16.94 3.73 -21.42
N GLU A 650 16.48 2.67 -20.73
CA GLU A 650 15.11 2.65 -20.16
C GLU A 650 14.96 3.57 -18.95
N TYR A 651 16.07 4.04 -18.38
CA TYR A 651 16.10 4.88 -17.19
C TYR A 651 17.20 5.94 -17.27
N ASP A 652 16.88 7.13 -16.79
CA ASP A 652 17.63 8.38 -16.96
C ASP A 652 18.60 8.70 -15.81
N GLY A 653 18.60 7.91 -14.73
CA GLY A 653 19.49 8.14 -13.59
C GLY A 653 18.98 9.18 -12.59
N ARG A 654 17.76 9.72 -12.71
CA ARG A 654 17.27 10.83 -11.87
C ARG A 654 17.18 10.53 -10.36
N TYR A 655 17.10 9.25 -10.00
CA TYR A 655 17.15 8.73 -8.62
C TYR A 655 18.46 8.00 -8.30
N ASN A 656 19.53 8.24 -9.08
CA ASN A 656 20.84 7.71 -8.73
C ASN A 656 21.28 8.27 -7.38
N ASN A 657 21.66 7.39 -6.46
CA ASN A 657 22.08 7.80 -5.14
C ASN A 657 23.10 6.82 -4.55
N THR A 658 23.71 7.21 -3.44
CA THR A 658 24.57 6.37 -2.62
C THR A 658 23.75 5.74 -1.50
N LEU A 659 23.76 4.42 -1.40
CA LEU A 659 23.27 3.73 -0.22
C LEU A 659 24.29 3.89 0.90
N VAL A 660 23.87 4.29 2.10
CA VAL A 660 24.75 4.42 3.27
C VAL A 660 24.22 3.59 4.43
N GLN A 661 24.80 2.43 4.70
CA GLN A 661 24.52 1.68 5.92
C GLN A 661 25.24 2.34 7.10
N ASN A 662 24.55 2.54 8.23
CA ASN A 662 25.12 3.02 9.48
C ASN A 662 24.69 2.10 10.62
N ASP A 663 25.66 1.42 11.25
CA ASP A 663 25.38 0.41 12.28
C ASP A 663 26.22 0.58 13.54
N HIS A 664 26.00 -0.30 14.52
CA HIS A 664 26.65 -0.22 15.83
C HIS A 664 28.18 -0.27 15.71
N ASN A 665 28.72 -1.13 14.85
CA ASN A 665 30.16 -1.39 14.76
C ASN A 665 30.84 -0.72 13.54
N GLY A 666 30.08 -0.08 12.65
CA GLY A 666 30.65 0.53 11.45
C GLY A 666 29.63 1.18 10.53
N SER A 667 30.13 1.71 9.42
CA SER A 667 29.32 2.31 8.35
C SER A 667 29.93 1.93 6.99
N SER A 668 29.09 1.83 5.97
CA SER A 668 29.52 1.58 4.59
C SER A 668 28.65 2.32 3.61
N SER A 669 29.28 2.85 2.56
CA SER A 669 28.60 3.49 1.45
C SER A 669 28.80 2.70 0.16
N TRP A 670 27.73 2.57 -0.61
CA TRP A 670 27.73 2.03 -1.97
C TRP A 670 27.19 3.11 -2.90
N PRO A 671 28.07 3.83 -3.63
CA PRO A 671 27.64 4.83 -4.58
C PRO A 671 26.94 4.19 -5.78
N ASP A 672 26.36 5.03 -6.62
CA ASP A 672 25.81 4.66 -7.92
C ASP A 672 24.87 3.45 -7.87
N GLN A 673 23.89 3.50 -6.96
CA GLN A 673 22.94 2.41 -6.82
C GLN A 673 22.03 2.29 -8.04
N TRP A 674 21.74 3.42 -8.70
CA TRP A 674 20.88 3.44 -9.88
C TRP A 674 21.33 4.51 -10.89
N PRO A 675 22.51 4.36 -11.53
CA PRO A 675 23.05 5.36 -12.44
C PRO A 675 22.32 5.37 -13.78
N ALA A 676 22.40 6.48 -14.50
CA ALA A 676 21.93 6.57 -15.88
C ALA A 676 22.62 5.51 -16.75
N GLY A 677 21.88 4.92 -17.70
CA GLY A 677 22.43 3.88 -18.58
C GLY A 677 22.67 2.51 -17.92
N SER A 678 22.26 2.33 -16.66
CA SER A 678 22.25 1.03 -15.99
C SER A 678 21.23 0.06 -16.60
N ALA A 679 21.36 -1.23 -16.25
CA ALA A 679 20.40 -2.28 -16.59
C ALA A 679 20.44 -3.37 -15.51
N TYR A 680 19.26 -3.81 -15.04
CA TYR A 680 19.15 -4.81 -13.99
C TYR A 680 18.28 -5.98 -14.46
N PRO A 681 18.83 -7.19 -14.54
CA PRO A 681 18.13 -8.36 -15.07
C PRO A 681 16.98 -8.78 -14.16
N ASP A 682 15.89 -9.30 -14.73
CA ASP A 682 14.84 -9.93 -13.96
C ASP A 682 15.14 -11.42 -13.74
N SER A 683 14.98 -11.89 -12.51
CA SER A 683 14.92 -13.31 -12.16
C SER A 683 13.71 -13.55 -11.28
N PHE A 684 12.83 -14.49 -11.68
CA PHE A 684 11.75 -14.89 -10.80
C PHE A 684 12.22 -15.87 -9.73
N VAL A 685 11.47 -15.92 -8.64
CA VAL A 685 11.74 -16.81 -7.52
C VAL A 685 10.44 -17.33 -6.93
N ILE A 686 10.39 -18.64 -6.71
CA ILE A 686 9.24 -19.36 -6.16
C ILE A 686 9.77 -20.30 -5.07
N GLY A 687 9.24 -20.22 -3.84
CA GLY A 687 9.62 -21.13 -2.76
C GLY A 687 9.96 -20.45 -1.44
N ASP A 688 10.78 -21.13 -0.65
CA ASP A 688 11.33 -20.64 0.61
C ASP A 688 12.74 -20.09 0.40
N LEU A 689 12.90 -18.81 0.68
CA LEU A 689 14.14 -18.08 0.47
C LEU A 689 15.05 -17.93 1.69
N TYR A 690 14.56 -18.26 2.90
CA TYR A 690 15.21 -17.84 4.14
C TYR A 690 15.67 -19.03 4.97
N THR A 691 16.96 -19.33 4.84
CA THR A 691 17.68 -20.27 5.70
C THR A 691 17.91 -19.68 7.10
N ASN A 692 16.84 -19.46 7.86
CA ASN A 692 16.76 -19.19 9.31
C ASN A 692 15.35 -18.83 9.77
N VAL A 693 14.39 -18.58 8.86
CA VAL A 693 13.07 -18.05 9.28
C VAL A 693 11.87 -18.67 8.64
N TYR A 694 11.99 -19.70 7.81
CA TYR A 694 10.83 -20.40 7.25
C TYR A 694 11.02 -21.91 7.32
N GLY A 695 9.92 -22.62 7.53
CA GLY A 695 9.90 -24.07 7.59
C GLY A 695 8.54 -24.59 7.20
N GLY A 696 8.50 -25.66 6.43
CA GLY A 696 7.24 -26.15 5.88
C GLY A 696 7.40 -26.98 4.63
N SER A 697 6.29 -27.15 3.93
CA SER A 697 6.28 -27.80 2.62
C SER A 697 5.28 -27.16 1.65
N ALA A 698 5.56 -27.27 0.37
CA ALA A 698 4.67 -26.84 -0.69
C ALA A 698 4.80 -27.78 -1.88
N SER A 699 3.76 -27.88 -2.71
CA SER A 699 3.86 -28.60 -3.98
C SER A 699 3.35 -27.79 -5.15
N LEU A 700 3.96 -27.97 -6.32
CA LEU A 700 3.66 -27.25 -7.56
C LEU A 700 3.37 -28.25 -8.68
N THR A 701 2.32 -28.01 -9.48
CA THR A 701 2.01 -28.89 -10.62
C THR A 701 2.77 -28.50 -11.88
N ASP A 702 2.98 -27.20 -12.09
CA ASP A 702 3.66 -26.71 -13.28
C ASP A 702 4.23 -25.31 -13.10
N ILE A 703 5.29 -25.00 -13.86
CA ILE A 703 5.84 -23.66 -14.05
C ILE A 703 5.94 -23.39 -15.55
N LYS A 704 5.35 -22.29 -16.01
CA LYS A 704 5.30 -21.88 -17.41
C LYS A 704 5.90 -20.49 -17.59
N MET A 705 6.58 -20.32 -18.72
CA MET A 705 7.08 -19.03 -19.18
C MET A 705 6.55 -18.74 -20.57
N PHE A 706 6.01 -17.55 -20.74
CA PHE A 706 5.51 -17.03 -22.00
C PHE A 706 6.27 -15.78 -22.42
N VAL A 707 6.31 -15.53 -23.73
CA VAL A 707 6.85 -14.31 -24.35
C VAL A 707 5.82 -13.73 -25.31
N PRO A 708 5.91 -12.45 -25.71
CA PRO A 708 4.96 -11.87 -26.65
C PRO A 708 4.91 -12.65 -27.97
N LYS A 709 3.70 -12.89 -28.52
CA LYS A 709 3.55 -13.38 -29.90
C LYS A 709 4.13 -12.31 -30.82
N GLY A 710 5.22 -12.64 -31.52
CA GLY A 710 5.71 -11.79 -32.61
C GLY A 710 4.57 -11.46 -33.57
N LYS A 711 4.50 -10.22 -34.05
CA LYS A 711 3.58 -9.85 -35.14
C LYS A 711 3.86 -10.82 -36.29
N LYS A 712 2.84 -11.56 -36.76
CA LYS A 712 2.95 -12.26 -38.04
C LYS A 712 3.41 -11.21 -39.06
N LYS A 713 4.59 -11.42 -39.65
CA LYS A 713 5.11 -10.56 -40.71
C LYS A 713 4.18 -10.57 -41.90
#